data_AF-A0A0T9SWV7-F1
#
_entry.id   AF-A0A0T9SWV7-F1
#
_cell.length_a   1.000
_cell.length_b   1.000
_cell.length_c   1.000
_cell.angle_alpha   90.00
_cell.angle_beta   90.00
_cell.angle_gamma   90.00
#
_symmetry.space_group_name_H-M   'P 1'
#
loop_
_entity.id
_entity.type
_entity.pdbx_description
1 polymer ?
#
loop_
_entity_poly.entity_id
_entity_poly.type
_entity_poly.pdbx_seq_one_letter_code
_entity_poly.pdbx_strand_id
1 'polypeptide(L)'
;MINHIYFVMISSVLLTSHIFAQSPKVCFYADEGFQGESICATQGQAVSDLKHEWNDKISSITVPHGMVVTAFKDINFSGRSLTFKENIDLYSSRRWTNLNNAISSFKVRSAACFYEQDSFIGDSICISGNERIDLYSETRPNRSHIMNPLNDRINSIIIPPDTQAIIYRNDSYSGDYFVLTDNYTASDLENIDMNNAISSIRVSQYEHFLCDQHCVIKNSMIIPIQYAFGSHWADKRIGYKQVLISFNITSEDDYTIDIAGGGFFKVKGGEVFFLNQESNNSAIFKINNQVGRLSMLSRFNGGYFEVQIIESSDGVSVNVYPIFSYLFDVDNTNVRFFVNNANTFKPLIINKLVMTVEKKQNRAERGVAGVAACWLVPLLNIYNYIIQGKCNQADRFITDASEFFSTSSDKILQISGTSEPLPRIENNDTFPSEILLVDFATDPTGTLTHINSNMNGKSLTLAATALACNVSMKYEVLPHLRSRRDLIPPCIDWTLNILTDFTLLFGDSDSTWNAENFGRVIARIISSGDTGYTASDTITDARLIENVRTYVTENIDNAALIKTAFDFSQLSYAGYLRHNDVGSETQPPQVVQSLPQGRYELALQNFHFVETVPRRQLNGEWIEQPELRFDVEVISGATEDTLAARQNVTPVIEEWRQRYHQAARSLKVVEKIGSTNTPNLYQGMDAIISAAAMVSDVAQSWLRTSRDDYIYVIVRLSGEVISIAMAVDINDVDVGIAGSLTSPSYVLNPSDNGVIRGAGTAAIRVLADYLAKKGKRALVSDVISQPSAIVKKKVGFQFIDEL
;
A
#
# COMPACT_ATOMS: atom_id res chain seq x y z
N MET A 1 -34.46 89.06 11.39
CA MET A 1 -34.43 89.69 10.06
C MET A 1 -34.29 88.58 9.02
N ILE A 2 -35.13 88.67 8.00
CA ILE A 2 -35.34 87.75 6.88
C ILE A 2 -34.06 87.53 6.06
N ASN A 3 -33.75 86.27 5.66
CA ASN A 3 -33.70 85.93 4.23
C ASN A 3 -33.55 84.42 3.93
N HIS A 4 -34.38 83.96 3.01
CA HIS A 4 -34.35 82.68 2.32
C HIS A 4 -33.22 82.61 1.30
N ILE A 5 -32.50 81.49 1.21
CA ILE A 5 -32.05 80.90 -0.07
C ILE A 5 -32.10 79.37 0.06
N TYR A 6 -32.95 78.74 -0.76
CA TYR A 6 -32.99 77.30 -1.00
C TYR A 6 -31.76 76.90 -1.83
N PHE A 7 -30.95 75.95 -1.35
CA PHE A 7 -29.92 75.30 -2.15
C PHE A 7 -30.34 73.84 -2.37
N VAL A 8 -30.68 73.53 -3.62
CA VAL A 8 -31.00 72.17 -4.10
C VAL A 8 -29.71 71.36 -4.08
N MET A 9 -29.63 70.38 -3.18
CA MET A 9 -28.59 69.34 -3.20
C MET A 9 -28.87 68.40 -4.38
N ILE A 10 -28.13 68.59 -5.48
CA ILE A 10 -28.02 67.61 -6.56
C ILE A 10 -27.17 66.46 -6.03
N SER A 11 -27.84 65.35 -5.69
CA SER A 11 -27.21 64.07 -5.39
C SER A 11 -26.47 63.59 -6.63
N SER A 12 -25.14 63.71 -6.59
CA SER A 12 -24.24 63.15 -7.59
C SER A 12 -24.12 61.65 -7.31
N VAL A 13 -25.04 60.86 -7.85
CA VAL A 13 -24.88 59.41 -7.92
C VAL A 13 -23.76 59.14 -8.93
N LEU A 14 -22.53 59.06 -8.43
CA LEU A 14 -21.43 58.42 -9.14
C LEU A 14 -21.81 56.94 -9.28
N LEU A 15 -22.39 56.59 -10.42
CA LEU A 15 -22.46 55.21 -10.90
C LEU A 15 -21.01 54.72 -11.06
N THR A 16 -20.44 54.12 -10.02
CA THR A 16 -19.32 53.21 -10.17
C THR A 16 -19.86 51.99 -10.91
N SER A 17 -19.78 52.02 -12.24
CA SER A 17 -19.82 50.81 -13.04
C SER A 17 -18.74 49.89 -12.49
N HIS A 18 -19.11 48.84 -11.76
CA HIS A 18 -18.26 47.69 -11.57
C HIS A 18 -17.85 47.22 -12.97
N ILE A 19 -16.61 47.51 -13.38
CA ILE A 19 -16.03 46.96 -14.59
C ILE A 19 -15.85 45.47 -14.28
N PHE A 20 -16.89 44.68 -14.54
CA PHE A 20 -16.75 43.23 -14.60
C PHE A 20 -15.67 42.93 -15.64
N ALA A 21 -14.67 42.14 -15.25
CA ALA A 21 -13.65 41.70 -16.18
C ALA A 21 -14.30 41.00 -17.36
N GLN A 22 -14.11 41.57 -18.55
CA GLN A 22 -14.54 40.91 -19.76
C GLN A 22 -13.46 39.90 -20.12
N SER A 23 -13.67 38.64 -19.77
CA SER A 23 -12.82 37.55 -20.22
C SER A 23 -12.61 37.63 -21.74
N PRO A 24 -11.39 37.37 -22.26
CA PRO A 24 -11.13 37.34 -23.69
C PRO A 24 -12.17 36.49 -24.43
N LYS A 25 -12.75 37.04 -25.50
CA LYS A 25 -13.77 36.39 -26.30
C LYS A 25 -13.34 36.38 -27.77
N VAL A 26 -13.62 35.27 -28.44
CA VAL A 26 -13.57 35.20 -29.90
C VAL A 26 -14.87 35.79 -30.42
N CYS A 27 -14.83 36.83 -31.23
CA CYS A 27 -16.04 37.44 -31.79
C CYS A 27 -16.11 37.21 -33.30
N PHE A 28 -17.29 36.78 -33.76
CA PHE A 28 -17.62 36.58 -35.16
C PHE A 28 -18.52 37.71 -35.62
N TYR A 29 -18.19 38.30 -36.76
CA TYR A 29 -18.81 39.51 -37.29
C TYR A 29 -19.49 39.21 -38.61
N ALA A 30 -20.65 39.83 -38.82
CA ALA A 30 -21.38 39.71 -40.07
C ALA A 30 -20.61 40.34 -41.25
N ASP A 31 -19.90 41.45 -40.98
CA ASP A 31 -19.19 42.21 -42.00
C ASP A 31 -17.66 42.01 -41.94
N GLU A 32 -16.98 42.45 -42.99
CA GLU A 32 -15.52 42.52 -43.09
C GLU A 32 -14.92 43.55 -42.12
N GLY A 33 -13.61 43.45 -41.86
CA GLY A 33 -12.90 44.42 -41.02
C GLY A 33 -13.33 44.47 -39.56
N PHE A 34 -13.95 43.39 -39.04
CA PHE A 34 -14.40 43.24 -37.64
C PHE A 34 -15.51 44.24 -37.26
N GLN A 35 -16.46 44.48 -38.17
CA GLN A 35 -17.55 45.44 -38.01
C GLN A 35 -18.93 44.77 -38.11
N GLY A 36 -19.99 45.55 -37.88
CA GLY A 36 -21.38 45.09 -37.96
C GLY A 36 -21.86 44.40 -36.68
N GLU A 37 -22.95 43.65 -36.80
CA GLU A 37 -23.42 42.78 -35.71
C GLU A 37 -22.33 41.76 -35.35
N SER A 38 -22.29 41.33 -34.09
CA SER A 38 -21.36 40.27 -33.66
C SER A 38 -21.96 39.29 -32.66
N ILE A 39 -21.47 38.05 -32.70
CA ILE A 39 -21.63 37.06 -31.63
C ILE A 39 -20.25 36.70 -31.10
N CYS A 40 -20.13 36.64 -29.78
CA CYS A 40 -18.86 36.33 -29.12
C CYS A 40 -18.97 35.05 -28.31
N ALA A 41 -17.89 34.28 -28.32
CA ALA A 41 -17.74 33.04 -27.58
C ALA A 41 -16.50 33.08 -26.69
N THR A 42 -16.65 32.62 -25.45
CA THR A 42 -15.55 32.46 -24.49
C THR A 42 -14.85 31.11 -24.69
N GLN A 43 -13.74 30.91 -23.98
CA GLN A 43 -13.01 29.63 -23.98
C GLN A 43 -13.94 28.43 -23.72
N GLY A 44 -13.68 27.32 -24.39
CA GLY A 44 -14.43 26.06 -24.26
C GLY A 44 -15.84 26.06 -24.87
N GLN A 45 -16.38 27.20 -25.31
CA GLN A 45 -17.71 27.24 -25.91
C GLN A 45 -17.72 26.63 -27.32
N ALA A 46 -18.75 25.82 -27.57
CA ALA A 46 -19.00 25.18 -28.85
C ALA A 46 -20.46 25.43 -29.26
N VAL A 47 -20.65 25.90 -30.50
CA VAL A 47 -21.98 26.12 -31.08
C VAL A 47 -22.13 25.16 -32.25
N SER A 48 -22.92 24.12 -32.07
CA SER A 48 -23.13 23.05 -33.07
C SER A 48 -24.07 23.48 -34.19
N ASP A 49 -24.94 24.45 -33.97
CA ASP A 49 -25.88 24.96 -34.97
C ASP A 49 -26.07 26.46 -34.74
N LEU A 50 -25.59 27.26 -35.68
CA LEU A 50 -25.78 28.71 -35.63
C LEU A 50 -27.25 29.04 -35.88
N LYS A 51 -27.79 29.96 -35.08
CA LYS A 51 -29.15 30.48 -35.32
C LYS A 51 -29.24 31.02 -36.75
N HIS A 52 -30.43 30.93 -37.34
CA HIS A 52 -30.68 31.36 -38.72
C HIS A 52 -30.18 32.80 -39.02
N GLU A 53 -30.22 33.69 -38.03
CA GLU A 53 -29.73 35.06 -38.17
C GLU A 53 -28.21 35.16 -38.40
N TRP A 54 -27.43 34.14 -38.00
CA TRP A 54 -25.97 34.06 -38.07
C TRP A 54 -25.44 33.04 -39.08
N ASN A 55 -26.22 31.99 -39.36
CA ASN A 55 -25.81 30.90 -40.24
C ASN A 55 -25.45 31.44 -41.63
N ASP A 56 -24.25 31.10 -42.12
CA ASP A 56 -23.74 31.51 -43.43
C ASP A 56 -23.64 33.03 -43.63
N LYS A 57 -23.45 33.80 -42.54
CA LYS A 57 -23.31 35.27 -42.61
C LYS A 57 -22.02 35.85 -42.02
N ILE A 58 -21.14 35.00 -41.50
CA ILE A 58 -19.91 35.45 -40.85
C ILE A 58 -18.85 35.79 -41.91
N SER A 59 -18.30 37.01 -41.84
CA SER A 59 -17.29 37.52 -42.78
C SER A 59 -15.95 37.89 -42.14
N SER A 60 -15.91 38.12 -40.82
CA SER A 60 -14.64 38.30 -40.09
C SER A 60 -14.72 37.79 -38.66
N ILE A 61 -13.56 37.48 -38.07
CA ILE A 61 -13.43 36.84 -36.76
C ILE A 61 -12.28 37.50 -36.00
N THR A 62 -12.53 38.04 -34.81
CA THR A 62 -11.47 38.44 -33.88
C THR A 62 -11.11 37.28 -32.97
N VAL A 63 -9.82 36.95 -32.89
CA VAL A 63 -9.27 35.90 -32.05
C VAL A 63 -8.22 36.52 -31.14
N PRO A 64 -8.48 36.63 -29.82
CA PRO A 64 -7.49 37.13 -28.88
C PRO A 64 -6.20 36.30 -28.93
N HIS A 65 -5.05 36.95 -28.74
CA HIS A 65 -3.76 36.27 -28.71
C HIS A 65 -3.76 35.16 -27.65
N GLY A 66 -3.28 33.97 -28.02
CA GLY A 66 -3.30 32.78 -27.18
C GLY A 66 -4.57 31.94 -27.28
N MET A 67 -5.68 32.46 -27.84
CA MET A 67 -6.89 31.68 -28.06
C MET A 67 -6.91 31.01 -29.43
N VAL A 68 -7.63 29.88 -29.52
CA VAL A 68 -7.77 29.11 -30.76
C VAL A 68 -9.25 28.79 -31.02
N VAL A 69 -9.72 29.05 -32.23
CA VAL A 69 -11.08 28.74 -32.67
C VAL A 69 -11.05 27.90 -33.94
N THR A 70 -11.94 26.91 -34.03
CA THR A 70 -12.17 26.15 -35.26
C THR A 70 -13.58 26.42 -35.77
N ALA A 71 -13.69 26.94 -36.98
CA ALA A 71 -14.96 27.17 -37.66
C ALA A 71 -15.22 26.06 -38.68
N PHE A 72 -16.48 25.70 -38.84
CA PHE A 72 -16.94 24.61 -39.68
C PHE A 72 -17.99 25.13 -40.65
N LYS A 73 -17.92 24.63 -41.89
CA LYS A 73 -18.84 25.00 -42.94
C LYS A 73 -20.27 24.56 -42.62
N ASP A 74 -20.42 23.35 -42.11
CA ASP A 74 -21.73 22.74 -41.88
C ASP A 74 -22.03 22.67 -40.38
N ILE A 75 -23.30 22.39 -40.04
CA ILE A 75 -23.74 22.17 -38.65
C ILE A 75 -23.07 20.93 -38.03
N ASN A 76 -23.23 20.75 -36.72
CA ASN A 76 -22.70 19.65 -35.92
C ASN A 76 -21.18 19.45 -36.06
N PHE A 77 -20.44 20.55 -36.28
CA PHE A 77 -18.99 20.54 -36.42
C PHE A 77 -18.49 19.66 -37.57
N SER A 78 -19.26 19.64 -38.67
CA SER A 78 -19.01 18.78 -39.82
C SER A 78 -18.59 19.58 -41.06
N GLY A 79 -18.29 18.86 -42.15
CA GLY A 79 -17.84 19.47 -43.39
C GLY A 79 -16.41 20.01 -43.31
N ARG A 80 -16.12 20.98 -44.17
CA ARG A 80 -14.81 21.64 -44.22
C ARG A 80 -14.61 22.51 -42.98
N SER A 81 -13.46 22.40 -42.32
CA SER A 81 -13.12 23.19 -41.15
C SER A 81 -11.77 23.91 -41.30
N LEU A 82 -11.61 25.02 -40.59
CA LEU A 82 -10.36 25.74 -40.45
C LEU A 82 -10.18 26.22 -39.01
N THR A 83 -8.93 26.22 -38.56
CA THR A 83 -8.53 26.68 -37.22
C THR A 83 -7.79 28.01 -37.34
N PHE A 84 -8.18 28.97 -36.51
CA PHE A 84 -7.63 30.33 -36.47
C PHE A 84 -7.02 30.60 -35.09
N LYS A 85 -5.86 31.26 -35.08
CA LYS A 85 -5.11 31.68 -33.88
C LYS A 85 -4.91 33.19 -33.77
N GLU A 86 -5.34 33.92 -34.80
CA GLU A 86 -5.19 35.36 -34.93
C GLU A 86 -6.44 35.94 -35.61
N ASN A 87 -6.63 37.24 -35.50
CA ASN A 87 -7.74 37.95 -36.13
C ASN A 87 -7.74 37.68 -37.64
N ILE A 88 -8.93 37.45 -38.18
CA ILE A 88 -9.08 37.21 -39.60
C ILE A 88 -10.31 37.84 -40.26
N ASP A 89 -10.05 38.54 -41.35
CA ASP A 89 -11.00 38.86 -42.40
C ASP A 89 -11.06 37.72 -43.44
N LEU A 90 -12.22 37.06 -43.56
CA LEU A 90 -12.39 35.85 -44.38
C LEU A 90 -12.43 36.17 -45.88
N TYR A 91 -12.89 37.37 -46.25
CA TYR A 91 -13.00 37.81 -47.63
C TYR A 91 -11.64 38.11 -48.26
N SER A 92 -10.82 38.88 -47.56
CA SER A 92 -9.51 39.32 -48.06
C SER A 92 -8.45 38.22 -48.08
N SER A 93 -8.66 37.12 -47.34
CA SER A 93 -7.72 36.02 -47.30
C SER A 93 -7.90 35.01 -48.42
N ARG A 94 -6.92 34.97 -49.34
CA ARG A 94 -6.84 34.00 -50.45
C ARG A 94 -6.90 32.54 -50.01
N ARG A 95 -6.55 32.22 -48.76
CA ARG A 95 -6.56 30.86 -48.21
C ARG A 95 -7.92 30.47 -47.63
N TRP A 96 -8.75 31.45 -47.27
CA TRP A 96 -9.90 31.28 -46.37
C TRP A 96 -11.24 31.78 -46.93
N THR A 97 -11.25 32.35 -48.16
CA THR A 97 -12.47 32.80 -48.89
C THR A 97 -13.61 31.78 -48.92
N ASN A 98 -13.30 30.49 -48.90
CA ASN A 98 -14.31 29.41 -48.94
C ASN A 98 -15.15 29.29 -47.66
N LEU A 99 -14.77 29.95 -46.56
CA LEU A 99 -15.57 30.02 -45.32
C LEU A 99 -16.31 31.35 -45.16
N ASN A 100 -16.04 32.35 -46.00
CA ASN A 100 -16.75 33.62 -45.95
C ASN A 100 -18.24 33.40 -46.26
N ASN A 101 -19.13 33.85 -45.37
CA ASN A 101 -20.58 33.62 -45.49
C ASN A 101 -20.95 32.14 -45.67
N ALA A 102 -20.21 31.25 -45.01
CA ALA A 102 -20.42 29.81 -45.13
C ALA A 102 -20.17 29.05 -43.81
N ILE A 103 -20.02 29.76 -42.68
CA ILE A 103 -19.83 29.14 -41.36
C ILE A 103 -21.19 28.83 -40.76
N SER A 104 -21.41 27.58 -40.38
CA SER A 104 -22.64 27.10 -39.73
C SER A 104 -22.43 26.57 -38.31
N SER A 105 -21.19 26.26 -37.91
CA SER A 105 -20.86 25.87 -36.53
C SER A 105 -19.41 26.21 -36.16
N PHE A 106 -19.09 26.32 -34.87
CA PHE A 106 -17.73 26.61 -34.40
C PHE A 106 -17.42 26.02 -33.02
N LYS A 107 -16.12 25.80 -32.74
CA LYS A 107 -15.59 25.42 -31.42
C LYS A 107 -14.46 26.34 -31.01
N VAL A 108 -14.60 27.01 -29.87
CA VAL A 108 -13.48 27.68 -29.20
C VAL A 108 -12.79 26.65 -28.30
N ARG A 109 -11.48 26.49 -28.46
CA ARG A 109 -10.70 25.54 -27.66
C ARG A 109 -10.69 25.96 -26.19
N SER A 110 -10.76 24.99 -25.26
CA SER A 110 -10.58 25.24 -23.82
C SER A 110 -9.25 25.97 -23.58
N ALA A 111 -9.28 26.93 -22.67
CA ALA A 111 -8.14 27.81 -22.38
C ALA A 111 -8.04 28.12 -20.90
N ALA A 112 -6.82 28.12 -20.37
CA ALA A 112 -6.55 28.66 -19.04
C ALA A 112 -6.51 30.19 -19.12
N CYS A 113 -7.22 30.87 -18.23
CA CYS A 113 -7.32 32.34 -18.22
C CYS A 113 -6.60 32.90 -16.99
N PHE A 114 -5.71 33.86 -17.20
CA PHE A 114 -4.85 34.48 -16.20
C PHE A 114 -5.25 35.94 -16.03
N TYR A 115 -5.42 36.36 -14.78
CA TYR A 115 -6.04 37.64 -14.42
C TYR A 115 -5.07 38.48 -13.58
N GLU A 116 -5.06 39.78 -13.85
CA GLU A 116 -4.24 40.77 -13.14
C GLU A 116 -4.63 40.92 -11.66
N GLN A 117 -5.90 40.67 -11.33
CA GLN A 117 -6.43 40.84 -9.98
C GLN A 117 -6.99 39.51 -9.46
N ASP A 118 -7.19 39.43 -8.14
CA ASP A 118 -7.81 38.27 -7.51
C ASP A 118 -9.28 38.12 -7.93
N SER A 119 -9.92 37.00 -7.57
CA SER A 119 -11.33 36.71 -7.87
C SER A 119 -11.68 36.75 -9.37
N PHE A 120 -10.68 36.48 -10.22
CA PHE A 120 -10.81 36.38 -11.68
C PHE A 120 -11.34 37.67 -12.32
N ILE A 121 -10.87 38.82 -11.81
CA ILE A 121 -11.20 40.15 -12.34
C ILE A 121 -9.97 40.93 -12.84
N GLY A 122 -10.18 42.11 -13.40
CA GLY A 122 -9.14 42.94 -14.02
C GLY A 122 -8.79 42.53 -15.46
N ASP A 123 -7.65 43.04 -15.94
CA ASP A 123 -7.09 42.65 -17.23
C ASP A 123 -6.78 41.15 -17.25
N SER A 124 -6.97 40.49 -18.40
CA SER A 124 -6.73 39.05 -18.49
C SER A 124 -6.28 38.58 -19.88
N ILE A 125 -5.69 37.39 -19.89
CA ILE A 125 -5.32 36.66 -21.11
C ILE A 125 -5.74 35.20 -20.98
N CYS A 126 -6.24 34.60 -22.06
CA CYS A 126 -6.58 33.18 -22.09
C CYS A 126 -5.70 32.46 -23.10
N ILE A 127 -5.04 31.38 -22.64
CA ILE A 127 -4.13 30.56 -23.43
C ILE A 127 -4.79 29.21 -23.67
N SER A 128 -5.14 28.93 -24.92
CA SER A 128 -5.78 27.69 -25.33
C SER A 128 -4.86 26.48 -25.19
N GLY A 129 -5.46 25.30 -25.05
CA GLY A 129 -4.75 24.04 -25.05
C GLY A 129 -3.72 23.90 -26.17
N ASN A 130 -2.51 23.45 -25.81
CA ASN A 130 -1.34 23.29 -26.66
C ASN A 130 -0.73 24.60 -27.19
N GLU A 131 -1.09 25.74 -26.61
CA GLU A 131 -0.43 27.03 -26.83
C GLU A 131 0.46 27.39 -25.63
N ARG A 132 1.30 28.40 -25.83
CA ARG A 132 2.23 28.93 -24.83
C ARG A 132 2.39 30.43 -25.01
N ILE A 133 2.85 31.12 -23.98
CA ILE A 133 3.18 32.54 -24.05
C ILE A 133 4.36 32.86 -23.16
N ASP A 134 5.19 33.77 -23.64
CA ASP A 134 6.22 34.45 -22.85
C ASP A 134 5.79 35.91 -22.64
N LEU A 135 5.49 36.30 -21.40
CA LEU A 135 4.88 37.59 -21.10
C LEU A 135 5.88 38.75 -21.25
N TYR A 136 7.18 38.45 -21.27
CA TYR A 136 8.23 39.44 -21.43
C TYR A 136 8.53 39.73 -22.91
N SER A 137 8.71 38.68 -23.71
CA SER A 137 9.22 38.77 -25.09
C SER A 137 8.14 38.75 -26.17
N GLU A 138 6.99 38.11 -25.95
CA GLU A 138 5.89 38.09 -26.92
C GLU A 138 5.03 39.35 -26.75
N THR A 139 5.47 40.44 -27.38
CA THR A 139 4.73 41.70 -27.43
C THR A 139 3.38 41.52 -28.13
N ARG A 140 2.32 42.20 -27.65
CA ARG A 140 1.02 42.22 -28.35
C ARG A 140 1.23 42.63 -29.82
N PRO A 141 0.55 42.01 -30.80
CA PRO A 141 0.83 42.13 -32.24
C PRO A 141 0.71 43.54 -32.87
N ASN A 142 0.47 44.59 -32.07
CA ASN A 142 0.40 45.99 -32.52
C ASN A 142 1.27 46.98 -31.70
N ARG A 143 2.13 46.53 -30.77
CA ARG A 143 2.96 47.42 -29.95
C ARG A 143 4.32 46.80 -29.59
N SER A 144 5.30 46.89 -30.49
CA SER A 144 6.63 46.24 -30.38
C SER A 144 7.56 46.76 -29.26
N HIS A 145 7.07 47.57 -28.32
CA HIS A 145 7.88 48.19 -27.26
C HIS A 145 7.20 48.25 -25.88
N ILE A 146 6.05 47.58 -25.71
CA ILE A 146 5.31 47.59 -24.43
C ILE A 146 5.26 46.16 -23.90
N MET A 147 5.90 45.94 -22.75
CA MET A 147 5.82 44.67 -21.99
C MET A 147 4.37 44.28 -21.76
N ASN A 148 4.07 42.97 -21.77
CA ASN A 148 2.72 42.53 -21.44
C ASN A 148 2.38 43.02 -20.02
N PRO A 149 1.29 43.79 -19.82
CA PRO A 149 0.97 44.35 -18.50
C PRO A 149 0.68 43.30 -17.43
N LEU A 150 0.55 42.03 -17.82
CA LEU A 150 0.38 40.88 -16.92
C LEU A 150 1.71 40.24 -16.47
N ASN A 151 2.85 40.59 -17.06
CA ASN A 151 4.15 40.06 -16.63
C ASN A 151 4.37 40.40 -15.14
N ASP A 152 4.59 39.38 -14.31
CA ASP A 152 4.75 39.50 -12.86
C ASP A 152 3.57 40.21 -12.17
N ARG A 153 2.37 40.15 -12.77
CA ARG A 153 1.16 40.82 -12.26
C ARG A 153 -0.08 39.92 -12.26
N ILE A 154 0.09 38.62 -12.51
CA ILE A 154 -0.99 37.63 -12.43
C ILE A 154 -1.29 37.32 -10.96
N ASN A 155 -2.55 37.48 -10.57
CA ASN A 155 -3.07 37.27 -9.22
C ASN A 155 -4.19 36.23 -9.16
N SER A 156 -4.82 35.83 -10.27
CA SER A 156 -5.72 34.66 -10.25
C SER A 156 -5.78 33.95 -11.61
N ILE A 157 -6.14 32.66 -11.58
CA ILE A 157 -6.08 31.77 -12.74
C ILE A 157 -7.32 30.86 -12.77
N ILE A 158 -8.01 30.82 -13.90
CA ILE A 158 -9.06 29.84 -14.19
C ILE A 158 -8.47 28.75 -15.09
N ILE A 159 -8.63 27.48 -14.69
CA ILE A 159 -8.19 26.31 -15.46
C ILE A 159 -9.39 25.38 -15.69
N PRO A 160 -9.79 25.17 -16.96
CA PRO A 160 -10.86 24.20 -17.29
C PRO A 160 -10.48 22.76 -16.92
N PRO A 161 -11.45 21.87 -16.65
CA PRO A 161 -11.19 20.48 -16.20
C PRO A 161 -10.37 19.61 -17.17
N ASP A 162 -10.38 19.93 -18.46
CA ASP A 162 -9.64 19.21 -19.52
C ASP A 162 -8.29 19.88 -19.84
N THR A 163 -7.88 20.84 -19.04
CA THR A 163 -6.75 21.72 -19.29
C THR A 163 -5.79 21.70 -18.10
N GLN A 164 -4.50 21.82 -18.39
CA GLN A 164 -3.47 22.05 -17.37
C GLN A 164 -2.58 23.22 -17.79
N ALA A 165 -2.09 23.98 -16.81
CA ALA A 165 -1.17 25.08 -17.02
C ALA A 165 0.14 24.84 -16.27
N ILE A 166 1.27 25.00 -16.97
CA ILE A 166 2.58 25.10 -16.35
C ILE A 166 2.95 26.59 -16.31
N ILE A 167 3.12 27.11 -15.10
CA ILE A 167 3.53 28.50 -14.86
C ILE A 167 4.99 28.53 -14.45
N TYR A 168 5.75 29.48 -15.00
CA TYR A 168 7.18 29.64 -14.75
C TYR A 168 7.44 31.02 -14.14
N ARG A 169 8.33 31.04 -13.14
CA ARG A 169 8.77 32.27 -12.49
C ARG A 169 9.49 33.21 -13.45
N ASN A 170 10.28 32.65 -14.37
CA ASN A 170 11.08 33.42 -15.30
C ASN A 170 10.52 33.33 -16.73
N ASP A 171 11.05 34.18 -17.59
CA ASP A 171 10.86 34.12 -19.03
C ASP A 171 11.53 32.87 -19.65
N SER A 172 11.32 32.67 -20.94
CA SER A 172 11.85 31.55 -21.72
C SER A 172 11.53 30.17 -21.14
N TYR A 173 10.45 30.04 -20.36
CA TYR A 173 10.01 28.80 -19.71
C TYR A 173 11.07 28.23 -18.77
N SER A 174 11.66 29.09 -17.93
CA SER A 174 12.76 28.76 -17.04
C SER A 174 12.48 29.14 -15.57
N GLY A 175 13.41 28.78 -14.67
CA GLY A 175 13.26 29.01 -13.23
C GLY A 175 12.31 28.01 -12.56
N ASP A 176 11.86 28.36 -11.36
CA ASP A 176 10.85 27.57 -10.65
C ASP A 176 9.57 27.50 -11.46
N TYR A 177 8.92 26.35 -11.44
CA TYR A 177 7.66 26.15 -12.13
C TYR A 177 6.71 25.27 -11.32
N PHE A 178 5.42 25.45 -11.59
CA PHE A 178 4.35 24.64 -11.02
C PHE A 178 3.36 24.23 -12.09
N VAL A 179 2.79 23.04 -11.91
CA VAL A 179 1.73 22.51 -12.76
C VAL A 179 0.39 22.62 -12.03
N LEU A 180 -0.56 23.28 -12.68
CA LEU A 180 -1.85 23.67 -12.13
C LEU A 180 -2.97 23.00 -12.93
N THR A 181 -3.94 22.41 -12.23
CA THR A 181 -5.11 21.70 -12.80
C THR A 181 -6.45 22.22 -12.29
N ASP A 182 -6.43 23.19 -11.39
CA ASP A 182 -7.60 23.78 -10.73
C ASP A 182 -7.57 25.31 -10.88
N ASN A 183 -8.61 25.98 -10.40
CA ASN A 183 -8.60 27.44 -10.30
C ASN A 183 -7.75 27.90 -9.10
N TYR A 184 -6.99 28.98 -9.28
CA TYR A 184 -6.10 29.57 -8.27
C TYR A 184 -6.46 31.03 -8.02
N THR A 185 -6.65 31.38 -6.75
CA THR A 185 -6.79 32.77 -6.25
C THR A 185 -5.43 33.36 -5.92
N ALA A 186 -5.38 34.64 -5.56
CA ALA A 186 -4.14 35.32 -5.18
C ALA A 186 -3.49 34.65 -3.96
N SER A 187 -4.30 34.29 -2.95
CA SER A 187 -3.82 33.56 -1.78
C SER A 187 -3.29 32.17 -2.16
N ASP A 188 -3.94 31.47 -3.11
CA ASP A 188 -3.45 30.16 -3.57
C ASP A 188 -2.08 30.28 -4.26
N LEU A 189 -1.88 31.31 -5.07
CA LEU A 189 -0.60 31.59 -5.75
C LEU A 189 0.48 32.06 -4.78
N GLU A 190 0.10 32.79 -3.72
CA GLU A 190 1.01 33.22 -2.65
C GLU A 190 1.55 32.00 -1.90
N ASN A 191 0.72 30.99 -1.63
CA ASN A 191 1.13 29.75 -0.96
C ASN A 191 2.15 28.89 -1.74
N ILE A 192 2.40 29.21 -3.02
CA ILE A 192 3.44 28.60 -3.86
C ILE A 192 4.45 29.63 -4.38
N ASP A 193 4.49 30.82 -3.79
CA ASP A 193 5.39 31.92 -4.14
C ASP A 193 5.33 32.36 -5.62
N MET A 194 4.18 32.16 -6.29
CA MET A 194 3.95 32.54 -7.70
C MET A 194 3.09 33.80 -7.86
N ASN A 195 2.58 34.35 -6.76
CA ASN A 195 1.82 35.59 -6.80
C ASN A 195 2.70 36.74 -7.33
N ASN A 196 2.26 37.43 -8.39
CA ASN A 196 3.03 38.50 -9.04
C ASN A 196 4.46 38.09 -9.46
N ALA A 197 4.67 36.82 -9.82
CA ALA A 197 5.99 36.32 -10.22
C ALA A 197 5.96 35.48 -11.50
N ILE A 198 4.81 35.39 -12.17
CA ILE A 198 4.66 34.56 -13.37
C ILE A 198 5.10 35.37 -14.60
N SER A 199 6.09 34.83 -15.32
CA SER A 199 6.68 35.47 -16.51
C SER A 199 6.49 34.64 -17.79
N SER A 200 6.32 33.32 -17.72
CA SER A 200 5.99 32.50 -18.90
C SER A 200 5.08 31.31 -18.57
N ILE A 201 4.31 30.86 -19.57
CA ILE A 201 3.17 29.95 -19.37
C ILE A 201 3.08 28.94 -20.53
N ARG A 202 2.85 27.67 -20.21
CA ARG A 202 2.45 26.64 -21.19
C ARG A 202 1.10 26.04 -20.79
N VAL A 203 0.22 25.82 -21.76
CA VAL A 203 -1.08 25.20 -21.52
C VAL A 203 -1.21 23.95 -22.38
N SER A 204 -1.69 22.86 -21.79
CA SER A 204 -2.01 21.63 -22.52
C SER A 204 -3.46 21.24 -22.28
N GLN A 205 -4.07 20.54 -23.23
CA GLN A 205 -5.45 20.07 -23.13
C GLN A 205 -5.52 18.56 -23.35
N TYR A 206 -5.89 17.83 -22.29
CA TYR A 206 -6.05 16.38 -22.27
C TYR A 206 -7.15 16.01 -21.27
N GLU A 207 -8.01 15.05 -21.61
CA GLU A 207 -9.09 14.58 -20.74
C GLU A 207 -8.58 13.91 -19.45
N HIS A 208 -7.42 13.26 -19.54
CA HIS A 208 -6.77 12.58 -18.42
C HIS A 208 -5.31 12.97 -18.38
N PHE A 209 -5.01 13.99 -17.57
CA PHE A 209 -3.66 14.44 -17.35
C PHE A 209 -2.96 13.59 -16.28
N LEU A 210 -1.69 13.27 -16.51
CA LEU A 210 -0.82 12.70 -15.49
C LEU A 210 0.26 13.72 -15.13
N CYS A 211 0.03 14.43 -14.03
CA CYS A 211 1.05 15.30 -13.47
C CYS A 211 2.08 14.51 -12.71
N ASP A 212 3.35 14.64 -13.09
CA ASP A 212 4.43 13.84 -12.52
C ASP A 212 5.47 14.59 -11.70
N GLN A 213 5.56 15.91 -11.86
CA GLN A 213 6.45 16.76 -11.07
C GLN A 213 5.82 18.14 -10.83
N HIS A 214 6.10 18.71 -9.66
CA HIS A 214 5.67 20.06 -9.26
C HIS A 214 4.15 20.30 -9.38
N CYS A 215 3.36 19.25 -9.12
CA CYS A 215 1.91 19.26 -9.25
C CYS A 215 1.29 19.82 -7.99
N VAL A 216 0.57 20.93 -8.11
CA VAL A 216 -0.03 21.60 -6.96
C VAL A 216 -1.40 20.99 -6.68
N ILE A 217 -1.54 20.38 -5.50
CA ILE A 217 -2.80 19.82 -4.99
C ILE A 217 -3.30 20.75 -3.89
N LYS A 218 -4.19 21.68 -4.27
CA LYS A 218 -4.84 22.57 -3.32
C LYS A 218 -5.82 21.82 -2.42
N ASN A 219 -6.80 21.16 -3.05
CA ASN A 219 -7.87 20.44 -2.36
C ASN A 219 -7.76 18.93 -2.61
N SER A 220 -7.84 18.52 -3.87
CA SER A 220 -7.81 17.10 -4.21
C SER A 220 -7.33 16.88 -5.64
N MET A 221 -6.72 15.73 -5.90
CA MET A 221 -6.28 15.31 -7.22
C MET A 221 -6.61 13.84 -7.45
N ILE A 222 -7.08 13.52 -8.66
CA ILE A 222 -7.25 12.14 -9.13
C ILE A 222 -6.05 11.76 -9.98
N ILE A 223 -5.39 10.66 -9.62
CA ILE A 223 -4.33 10.06 -10.41
C ILE A 223 -4.93 8.82 -11.10
N PRO A 224 -5.15 8.84 -12.43
CA PRO A 224 -5.88 7.78 -13.13
C PRO A 224 -4.96 6.59 -13.45
N ILE A 225 -4.63 5.81 -12.42
CA ILE A 225 -3.65 4.71 -12.46
C ILE A 225 -3.88 3.77 -13.65
N GLN A 226 -5.06 3.15 -13.76
CA GLN A 226 -5.32 2.18 -14.82
C GLN A 226 -5.26 2.79 -16.22
N TYR A 227 -5.75 4.02 -16.38
CA TYR A 227 -5.66 4.74 -17.65
C TYR A 227 -4.20 5.00 -18.04
N ALA A 228 -3.37 5.42 -17.08
CA ALA A 228 -1.95 5.67 -17.31
C ALA A 228 -1.17 4.41 -17.70
N PHE A 229 -1.54 3.23 -17.16
CA PHE A 229 -0.99 1.95 -17.63
C PHE A 229 -1.48 1.56 -19.05
N GLY A 230 -2.66 2.02 -19.47
CA GLY A 230 -3.22 1.73 -20.79
C GLY A 230 -3.29 0.23 -21.09
N SER A 231 -2.82 -0.19 -22.27
CA SER A 231 -2.80 -1.61 -22.67
C SER A 231 -1.94 -2.49 -21.76
N HIS A 232 -0.96 -1.93 -21.06
CA HIS A 232 -0.11 -2.66 -20.12
C HIS A 232 -0.89 -3.16 -18.89
N TRP A 233 -2.05 -2.55 -18.58
CA TRP A 233 -2.87 -2.98 -17.45
C TRP A 233 -3.38 -4.41 -17.61
N ALA A 234 -3.89 -4.75 -18.80
CA ALA A 234 -4.51 -6.04 -19.10
C ALA A 234 -3.55 -7.05 -19.76
N ASP A 235 -2.29 -6.67 -20.03
CA ASP A 235 -1.34 -7.55 -20.72
C ASP A 235 -0.87 -8.70 -19.80
N LYS A 236 -1.16 -9.94 -20.21
CA LYS A 236 -0.79 -11.16 -19.47
C LYS A 236 0.71 -11.42 -19.40
N ARG A 237 1.50 -10.78 -20.28
CA ARG A 237 2.97 -10.83 -20.28
C ARG A 237 3.58 -9.95 -19.19
N ILE A 238 2.79 -9.06 -18.59
CA ILE A 238 3.21 -8.17 -17.52
C ILE A 238 2.85 -8.81 -16.18
N GLY A 239 3.83 -8.87 -15.28
CA GLY A 239 3.66 -9.34 -13.92
C GLY A 239 3.29 -8.16 -13.03
N TYR A 240 4.31 -7.50 -12.49
CA TYR A 240 4.15 -6.38 -11.58
C TYR A 240 3.89 -5.07 -12.30
N LYS A 241 2.98 -4.29 -11.73
CA LYS A 241 2.72 -2.90 -12.10
C LYS A 241 3.00 -2.05 -10.87
N GLN A 242 3.83 -1.03 -11.01
CA GLN A 242 4.37 -0.29 -9.90
C GLN A 242 4.08 1.20 -10.05
N VAL A 243 3.75 1.84 -8.93
CA VAL A 243 3.48 3.28 -8.85
C VAL A 243 4.32 3.84 -7.73
N LEU A 244 5.08 4.88 -8.01
CA LEU A 244 5.80 5.67 -7.05
C LEU A 244 5.17 7.05 -6.98
N ILE A 245 4.82 7.51 -5.77
CA ILE A 245 4.41 8.89 -5.51
C ILE A 245 5.26 9.45 -4.38
N SER A 246 5.93 10.57 -4.61
CA SER A 246 6.74 11.25 -3.60
C SER A 246 6.22 12.66 -3.33
N PHE A 247 6.17 13.00 -2.05
CA PHE A 247 5.84 14.32 -1.55
C PHE A 247 7.01 14.86 -0.74
N ASN A 248 7.27 16.16 -0.85
CA ASN A 248 8.05 16.85 0.18
C ASN A 248 7.13 17.02 1.39
N ILE A 249 7.56 16.56 2.55
CA ILE A 249 6.74 16.62 3.77
C ILE A 249 7.30 17.57 4.83
N THR A 250 6.39 18.17 5.59
CA THR A 250 6.66 18.83 6.87
C THR A 250 5.82 18.22 7.99
N SER A 251 6.15 18.51 9.25
CA SER A 251 5.38 18.03 10.42
C SER A 251 3.93 18.51 10.49
N GLU A 252 3.57 19.51 9.67
CA GLU A 252 2.25 20.14 9.63
C GLU A 252 1.35 19.58 8.51
N ASP A 253 1.83 18.61 7.73
CA ASP A 253 1.03 18.07 6.62
C ASP A 253 -0.16 17.23 7.11
N ASP A 254 -1.33 17.50 6.54
CA ASP A 254 -2.56 16.72 6.71
C ASP A 254 -3.12 16.38 5.33
N TYR A 255 -2.89 15.16 4.87
CA TYR A 255 -3.42 14.68 3.59
C TYR A 255 -3.76 13.20 3.65
N THR A 256 -4.61 12.79 2.72
CA THR A 256 -5.03 11.39 2.57
C THR A 256 -4.81 10.92 1.14
N ILE A 257 -4.51 9.64 0.98
CA ILE A 257 -4.43 8.96 -0.31
C ILE A 257 -5.36 7.76 -0.25
N ASP A 258 -6.48 7.85 -0.95
CA ASP A 258 -7.42 6.74 -1.11
C ASP A 258 -6.98 5.92 -2.30
N ILE A 259 -6.71 4.64 -2.04
CA ILE A 259 -6.30 3.68 -3.04
C ILE A 259 -7.51 2.81 -3.40
N ALA A 260 -7.80 2.70 -4.69
CA ALA A 260 -8.84 1.81 -5.18
C ALA A 260 -8.65 0.38 -4.63
N GLY A 261 -9.74 -0.25 -4.16
CA GLY A 261 -9.70 -1.56 -3.51
C GLY A 261 -9.60 -1.52 -1.98
N GLY A 262 -9.81 -0.36 -1.35
CA GLY A 262 -10.08 -0.25 0.09
C GLY A 262 -8.90 0.19 0.96
N GLY A 263 -7.71 0.43 0.40
CA GLY A 263 -6.58 0.97 1.15
C GLY A 263 -6.68 2.49 1.35
N PHE A 264 -6.35 2.97 2.53
CA PHE A 264 -6.37 4.38 2.88
C PHE A 264 -5.09 4.75 3.63
N PHE A 265 -4.37 5.76 3.13
CA PHE A 265 -3.24 6.37 3.84
C PHE A 265 -3.62 7.74 4.31
N LYS A 266 -3.23 8.08 5.54
CA LYS A 266 -3.31 9.44 6.04
C LYS A 266 -2.00 9.84 6.66
N VAL A 267 -1.54 11.04 6.34
CA VAL A 267 -0.44 11.70 7.03
C VAL A 267 -1.06 12.84 7.83
N LYS A 268 -0.80 12.88 9.14
CA LYS A 268 -1.26 13.96 10.02
C LYS A 268 -0.38 14.05 11.26
N GLY A 269 0.07 15.26 11.60
CA GLY A 269 0.75 15.53 12.87
C GLY A 269 2.06 14.76 13.07
N GLY A 270 2.82 14.50 11.99
CA GLY A 270 4.04 13.70 12.04
C GLY A 270 3.80 12.19 12.18
N GLU A 271 2.59 11.73 11.92
CA GLU A 271 2.24 10.30 11.93
C GLU A 271 1.65 9.88 10.59
N VAL A 272 1.93 8.63 10.23
CA VAL A 272 1.30 7.95 9.10
C VAL A 272 0.35 6.88 9.61
N PHE A 273 -0.90 6.97 9.15
CA PHE A 273 -1.97 6.04 9.42
C PHE A 273 -2.21 5.21 8.18
N PHE A 274 -2.23 3.90 8.34
CA PHE A 274 -2.73 2.98 7.35
C PHE A 274 -4.07 2.41 7.83
N LEU A 275 -5.10 2.55 7.01
CA LEU A 275 -6.42 1.95 7.25
C LEU A 275 -6.82 1.11 6.03
N ASN A 276 -7.57 0.04 6.27
CA ASN A 276 -8.22 -0.74 5.22
C ASN A 276 -9.73 -0.63 5.42
N GLN A 277 -10.51 -0.23 4.42
CA GLN A 277 -11.96 -0.06 4.52
C GLN A 277 -12.71 -1.34 4.93
N GLU A 278 -12.17 -2.53 4.64
CA GLU A 278 -12.73 -3.81 5.08
C GLU A 278 -12.35 -4.17 6.54
N SER A 279 -11.52 -3.35 7.19
CA SER A 279 -11.04 -3.57 8.57
C SER A 279 -11.15 -2.28 9.39
N ASN A 280 -11.86 -2.28 10.52
CA ASN A 280 -11.93 -1.11 11.42
C ASN A 280 -10.60 -0.76 12.13
N ASN A 281 -9.51 -1.34 11.65
CA ASN A 281 -8.22 -1.41 12.25
C ASN A 281 -7.26 -0.45 11.56
N SER A 282 -6.53 0.34 12.35
CA SER A 282 -5.52 1.26 11.84
C SER A 282 -4.13 0.90 12.36
N ALA A 283 -3.12 1.01 11.51
CA ALA A 283 -1.73 0.90 11.89
C ALA A 283 -1.10 2.31 11.86
N ILE A 284 -0.42 2.69 12.94
CA ILE A 284 0.08 4.05 13.13
C ILE A 284 1.60 4.01 13.29
N PHE A 285 2.28 4.89 12.57
CA PHE A 285 3.74 5.00 12.56
C PHE A 285 4.16 6.45 12.70
N LYS A 286 5.18 6.71 13.53
CA LYS A 286 5.74 8.05 13.73
C LYS A 286 6.85 8.34 12.72
N ILE A 287 6.76 9.50 12.09
CA ILE A 287 7.75 10.03 11.15
C ILE A 287 8.99 10.49 11.93
N ASN A 288 10.19 10.12 11.44
CA ASN A 288 11.44 10.31 12.20
C ASN A 288 11.92 11.77 12.18
N ASN A 289 11.59 12.54 11.13
CA ASN A 289 12.05 13.92 10.95
C ASN A 289 10.98 14.87 10.38
N GLN A 290 11.09 16.16 10.72
CA GLN A 290 10.12 17.19 10.35
C GLN A 290 10.29 17.76 8.93
N VAL A 291 11.40 17.47 8.23
CA VAL A 291 11.65 17.91 6.85
C VAL A 291 12.31 16.77 6.08
N GLY A 292 11.70 16.36 4.97
CA GLY A 292 12.22 15.29 4.12
C GLY A 292 11.26 14.93 3.00
N ARG A 293 11.53 13.83 2.32
CA ARG A 293 10.64 13.25 1.31
C ARG A 293 9.97 12.00 1.85
N LEU A 294 8.65 11.98 1.77
CA LEU A 294 7.85 10.78 2.00
C LEU A 294 7.46 10.20 0.65
N SER A 295 7.86 8.96 0.40
CA SER A 295 7.56 8.27 -0.84
C SER A 295 6.71 7.04 -0.59
N MET A 296 5.58 6.96 -1.29
CA MET A 296 4.71 5.80 -1.34
C MET A 296 5.04 4.98 -2.57
N LEU A 297 5.49 3.75 -2.35
CA LEU A 297 5.82 2.79 -3.38
C LEU A 297 4.74 1.73 -3.37
N SER A 298 4.07 1.54 -4.48
CA SER A 298 2.93 0.63 -4.60
C SER A 298 3.16 -0.38 -5.72
N ARG A 299 2.63 -1.59 -5.55
CA ARG A 299 2.69 -2.67 -6.52
C ARG A 299 1.37 -3.41 -6.61
N PHE A 300 0.92 -3.63 -7.84
CA PHE A 300 -0.17 -4.54 -8.18
C PHE A 300 0.40 -5.84 -8.72
N ASN A 301 -0.07 -6.97 -8.18
CA ASN A 301 0.26 -8.32 -8.61
C ASN A 301 -1.01 -9.18 -8.65
N GLY A 302 -1.70 -9.24 -9.79
CA GLY A 302 -2.99 -9.92 -9.88
C GLY A 302 -3.97 -9.34 -8.85
N GLY A 303 -4.62 -10.20 -8.07
CA GLY A 303 -5.58 -9.81 -7.02
C GLY A 303 -4.94 -9.38 -5.70
N TYR A 304 -3.68 -8.98 -5.70
CA TYR A 304 -2.95 -8.58 -4.49
C TYR A 304 -2.23 -7.25 -4.71
N PHE A 305 -2.40 -6.34 -3.76
CA PHE A 305 -1.77 -5.03 -3.74
C PHE A 305 -0.84 -4.91 -2.55
N GLU A 306 0.33 -4.31 -2.78
CA GLU A 306 1.33 -4.02 -1.77
C GLU A 306 1.74 -2.56 -1.84
N VAL A 307 2.05 -1.99 -0.68
CA VAL A 307 2.46 -0.60 -0.58
C VAL A 307 3.39 -0.41 0.60
N GLN A 308 4.42 0.40 0.39
CA GLN A 308 5.44 0.72 1.37
C GLN A 308 5.69 2.21 1.40
N ILE A 309 5.98 2.72 2.59
CA ILE A 309 6.36 4.12 2.80
C ILE A 309 7.84 4.20 3.15
N ILE A 310 8.52 5.18 2.54
CA ILE A 310 9.93 5.45 2.78
C ILE A 310 10.09 6.93 3.08
N GLU A 311 10.84 7.20 4.15
CA GLU A 311 11.40 8.51 4.42
C GLU A 311 12.81 8.60 3.84
N SER A 312 13.08 9.69 3.14
CA SER A 312 14.38 9.94 2.55
C SER A 312 14.76 11.42 2.63
N SER A 313 16.06 11.68 2.71
CA SER A 313 16.66 13.01 2.57
C SER A 313 17.84 12.89 1.62
N ASP A 314 17.94 13.78 0.64
CA ASP A 314 19.09 13.88 -0.28
C ASP A 314 19.52 12.56 -0.95
N GLY A 315 18.54 11.73 -1.31
CA GLY A 315 18.81 10.44 -1.95
C GLY A 315 19.25 9.33 -0.99
N VAL A 316 19.17 9.55 0.33
CA VAL A 316 19.49 8.58 1.37
C VAL A 316 18.23 8.22 2.15
N SER A 317 18.07 6.94 2.48
CA SER A 317 16.96 6.47 3.32
C SER A 317 17.16 6.90 4.77
N VAL A 318 16.12 7.50 5.37
CA VAL A 318 16.08 7.87 6.79
C VAL A 318 15.33 6.82 7.59
N ASN A 319 14.20 6.35 7.07
CA ASN A 319 13.39 5.32 7.70
C ASN A 319 12.61 4.54 6.63
N VAL A 320 12.37 3.26 6.87
CA VAL A 320 11.59 2.39 5.98
C VAL A 320 10.50 1.71 6.81
N TYR A 321 9.25 1.89 6.41
CA TYR A 321 8.11 1.30 7.08
C TYR A 321 7.83 -0.13 6.58
N PRO A 322 7.10 -0.94 7.37
CA PRO A 322 6.61 -2.23 6.91
C PRO A 322 5.76 -2.09 5.63
N ILE A 323 5.72 -3.15 4.84
CA ILE A 323 4.86 -3.21 3.66
C ILE A 323 3.46 -3.58 4.10
N PHE A 324 2.49 -2.76 3.74
CA PHE A 324 1.08 -3.10 3.89
C PHE A 324 0.60 -3.79 2.63
N SER A 325 -0.24 -4.78 2.82
CA SER A 325 -0.79 -5.52 1.72
C SER A 325 -2.22 -5.95 1.97
N TYR A 326 -2.98 -6.06 0.90
CA TYR A 326 -4.38 -6.47 0.94
C TYR A 326 -4.82 -7.03 -0.41
N LEU A 327 -5.94 -7.73 -0.38
CA LEU A 327 -6.57 -8.27 -1.58
C LEU A 327 -7.21 -7.15 -2.40
N PHE A 328 -6.86 -7.15 -3.68
CA PHE A 328 -7.28 -6.16 -4.66
C PHE A 328 -8.21 -6.81 -5.68
N ASP A 329 -9.25 -6.10 -6.08
CA ASP A 329 -10.18 -6.58 -7.11
C ASP A 329 -9.63 -6.28 -8.51
N VAL A 330 -9.24 -7.33 -9.23
CA VAL A 330 -8.70 -7.27 -10.59
C VAL A 330 -9.73 -6.89 -11.64
N ASP A 331 -11.01 -7.14 -11.36
CA ASP A 331 -12.12 -6.86 -12.28
C ASP A 331 -12.61 -5.42 -12.15
N ASN A 332 -12.07 -4.65 -11.19
CA ASN A 332 -12.37 -3.24 -11.03
C ASN A 332 -11.96 -2.45 -12.28
N THR A 333 -12.95 -1.90 -12.96
CA THR A 333 -12.78 -0.97 -14.06
C THR A 333 -12.68 0.45 -13.50
N ASN A 334 -11.54 1.12 -13.71
CA ASN A 334 -11.17 2.47 -13.29
C ASN A 334 -10.39 2.60 -11.96
N VAL A 335 -9.27 1.87 -11.84
CA VAL A 335 -8.33 2.04 -10.72
C VAL A 335 -7.72 3.44 -10.74
N ARG A 336 -7.91 4.18 -9.64
CA ARG A 336 -7.41 5.54 -9.44
C ARG A 336 -6.95 5.74 -8.01
N PHE A 337 -6.00 6.64 -7.81
CA PHE A 337 -5.67 7.15 -6.48
C PHE A 337 -6.30 8.53 -6.31
N PHE A 338 -6.96 8.75 -5.19
CA PHE A 338 -7.53 10.05 -4.83
C PHE A 338 -6.69 10.64 -3.72
N VAL A 339 -5.97 11.71 -4.04
CA VAL A 339 -5.17 12.45 -3.06
C VAL A 339 -6.03 13.62 -2.59
N ASN A 340 -6.25 13.74 -1.28
CA ASN A 340 -6.99 14.85 -0.69
C ASN A 340 -6.10 15.58 0.32
N ASN A 341 -5.85 16.86 0.07
CA ASN A 341 -5.14 17.75 0.97
C ASN A 341 -6.17 18.37 1.94
N ALA A 342 -6.00 18.10 3.24
CA ALA A 342 -6.85 18.66 4.27
C ALA A 342 -6.32 20.00 4.81
N ASN A 343 -5.10 20.40 4.43
CA ASN A 343 -4.55 21.70 4.78
C ASN A 343 -5.24 22.83 4.02
N THR A 344 -5.67 23.87 4.73
CA THR A 344 -6.37 25.02 4.14
C THR A 344 -5.43 26.12 3.62
N PHE A 345 -4.18 26.16 4.08
CA PHE A 345 -3.23 27.26 3.78
C PHE A 345 -1.92 26.79 3.13
N LYS A 346 -1.73 25.48 2.98
CA LYS A 346 -0.52 24.91 2.39
C LYS A 346 -0.91 23.84 1.38
N PRO A 347 -0.65 24.03 0.08
CA PRO A 347 -0.92 23.00 -0.91
C PRO A 347 0.07 21.84 -0.76
N LEU A 348 -0.39 20.65 -1.11
CA LEU A 348 0.49 19.49 -1.23
C LEU A 348 1.10 19.50 -2.64
N ILE A 349 2.41 19.27 -2.74
CA ILE A 349 3.11 19.27 -4.03
C ILE A 349 3.64 17.85 -4.32
N ILE A 350 3.21 17.27 -5.44
CA ILE A 350 3.84 16.03 -5.95
C ILE A 350 5.23 16.38 -6.43
N ASN A 351 6.25 15.78 -5.82
CA ASN A 351 7.63 15.90 -6.27
C ASN A 351 7.94 14.94 -7.42
N LYS A 352 7.42 13.71 -7.33
CA LYS A 352 7.68 12.64 -8.30
C LYS A 352 6.49 11.69 -8.39
N LEU A 353 6.00 11.44 -9.59
CA LEU A 353 5.11 10.33 -9.94
C LEU A 353 5.77 9.51 -11.03
N VAL A 354 6.01 8.23 -10.78
CA VAL A 354 6.58 7.33 -11.78
C VAL A 354 5.76 6.05 -11.80
N MET A 355 5.53 5.54 -13.01
CA MET A 355 4.87 4.24 -13.20
C MET A 355 5.75 3.32 -14.01
N THR A 356 5.92 2.10 -13.53
CA THR A 356 6.77 1.10 -14.15
C THR A 356 6.08 -0.26 -14.25
N VAL A 357 6.53 -1.08 -15.18
CA VAL A 357 6.07 -2.47 -15.34
C VAL A 357 7.22 -3.44 -15.47
N GLU A 358 7.00 -4.67 -15.02
CA GLU A 358 7.90 -5.80 -15.17
C GLU A 358 7.23 -6.93 -15.94
N LYS A 359 8.03 -7.71 -16.67
CA LYS A 359 7.52 -8.92 -17.31
C LYS A 359 7.12 -9.94 -16.24
N LYS A 360 6.09 -10.73 -16.57
CA LYS A 360 5.68 -11.88 -15.77
C LYS A 360 6.81 -12.90 -15.79
N GLN A 361 7.33 -13.25 -14.61
CA GLN A 361 8.32 -14.31 -14.47
C GLN A 361 7.62 -15.66 -14.23
N ASN A 362 8.10 -16.73 -14.87
CA ASN A 362 7.55 -18.09 -14.74
C ASN A 362 8.20 -18.88 -13.58
N ARG A 363 9.20 -18.32 -12.90
CA ARG A 363 9.84 -18.86 -11.70
C ARG A 363 10.18 -17.67 -10.79
N ALA A 364 9.90 -17.81 -9.50
CA ALA A 364 10.30 -16.84 -8.49
C ALA A 364 11.82 -16.92 -8.22
N GLU A 365 12.63 -16.72 -9.25
CA GLU A 365 14.07 -16.54 -9.10
C GLU A 365 14.34 -15.03 -9.14
N ARG A 366 14.32 -14.37 -7.98
CA ARG A 366 15.24 -13.25 -7.81
C ARG A 366 16.62 -13.86 -7.95
N GLY A 367 17.24 -13.67 -9.11
CA GLY A 367 18.62 -14.07 -9.35
C GLY A 367 19.48 -13.65 -8.17
N VAL A 368 20.26 -14.59 -7.65
CA VAL A 368 21.13 -14.48 -6.45
C VAL A 368 22.30 -13.50 -6.67
N ALA A 369 22.14 -12.51 -7.54
CA ALA A 369 23.12 -11.50 -7.89
C ALA A 369 22.67 -10.13 -7.36
N GLY A 370 22.68 -9.97 -6.03
CA GLY A 370 22.48 -8.70 -5.36
C GLY A 370 22.89 -8.87 -3.91
N VAL A 371 23.58 -7.87 -3.34
CA VAL A 371 23.96 -7.85 -1.92
C VAL A 371 22.75 -8.30 -1.10
N ALA A 372 22.91 -9.30 -0.22
CA ALA A 372 21.76 -9.95 0.41
C ALA A 372 20.89 -9.01 1.29
N ALA A 373 21.40 -7.83 1.65
CA ALA A 373 20.64 -6.70 2.18
C ALA A 373 19.47 -6.27 1.27
N CYS A 374 19.63 -6.36 -0.05
CA CYS A 374 18.67 -5.92 -1.06
C CYS A 374 17.42 -6.80 -1.15
N TRP A 375 17.47 -7.99 -0.56
CA TRP A 375 16.35 -8.93 -0.57
C TRP A 375 15.22 -8.51 0.37
N LEU A 376 15.53 -7.79 1.45
CA LEU A 376 14.57 -7.21 2.39
C LEU A 376 13.75 -6.06 1.79
N VAL A 377 14.04 -5.68 0.53
CA VAL A 377 13.39 -4.59 -0.19
C VAL A 377 12.51 -5.17 -1.30
N PRO A 378 11.23 -5.51 -1.05
CA PRO A 378 10.41 -6.18 -2.05
C PRO A 378 9.99 -5.29 -3.21
N LEU A 379 10.04 -3.95 -3.06
CA LEU A 379 9.74 -2.96 -4.10
C LEU A 379 11.01 -2.31 -4.70
N LEU A 380 12.17 -2.96 -4.56
CA LEU A 380 13.49 -2.43 -4.95
C LEU A 380 13.54 -1.82 -6.35
N ASN A 381 12.73 -2.35 -7.27
CA ASN A 381 12.67 -1.92 -8.65
C ASN A 381 12.25 -0.45 -8.83
N ILE A 382 11.56 0.17 -7.87
CA ILE A 382 11.24 1.61 -7.89
C ILE A 382 11.93 2.41 -6.77
N TYR A 383 12.69 1.74 -5.90
CA TYR A 383 13.50 2.39 -4.86
C TYR A 383 14.56 3.33 -5.44
N ASN A 384 15.13 2.98 -6.60
CA ASN A 384 16.20 3.74 -7.25
C ASN A 384 15.79 5.17 -7.61
N TYR A 385 14.49 5.47 -7.69
CA TYR A 385 14.04 6.84 -7.91
C TYR A 385 14.17 7.73 -6.67
N ILE A 386 14.32 7.15 -5.48
CA ILE A 386 14.27 7.85 -4.20
C ILE A 386 15.59 7.72 -3.45
N ILE A 387 16.17 6.52 -3.43
CA ILE A 387 17.37 6.24 -2.67
C ILE A 387 18.50 5.72 -3.55
N GLN A 388 19.73 6.09 -3.21
CA GLN A 388 20.95 5.51 -3.77
C GLN A 388 21.56 4.50 -2.80
N GLY A 389 21.99 3.35 -3.31
CA GLY A 389 22.59 2.30 -2.50
C GLY A 389 23.21 1.16 -3.30
N LYS A 390 23.80 0.19 -2.59
CA LYS A 390 24.33 -1.06 -3.20
C LYS A 390 23.26 -1.92 -3.85
N CYS A 391 22.00 -1.66 -3.49
CA CYS A 391 20.81 -2.30 -4.06
C CYS A 391 20.30 -1.62 -5.32
N ASN A 392 21.02 -0.61 -5.83
CA ASN A 392 20.63 0.10 -7.02
C ASN A 392 20.71 -0.79 -8.27
N GLN A 393 19.69 -0.67 -9.11
CA GLN A 393 19.53 -1.39 -10.37
C GLN A 393 19.16 -0.42 -11.49
N ALA A 394 19.82 0.75 -11.51
CA ALA A 394 19.54 1.81 -12.47
C ALA A 394 19.69 1.35 -13.93
N ASP A 395 20.51 0.34 -14.18
CA ASP A 395 20.77 -0.30 -15.48
C ASP A 395 19.67 -1.26 -15.96
N ARG A 396 18.68 -1.58 -15.12
CA ARG A 396 17.51 -2.39 -15.49
C ARG A 396 16.41 -1.57 -16.16
N PHE A 397 16.41 -0.24 -16.03
CA PHE A 397 15.36 0.61 -16.58
C PHE A 397 15.51 0.83 -18.08
N ILE A 398 14.39 0.73 -18.78
CA ILE A 398 14.25 1.00 -20.21
C ILE A 398 12.98 1.86 -20.38
N THR A 399 12.99 2.77 -21.35
CA THR A 399 11.84 3.61 -21.70
C THR A 399 11.17 3.16 -23.01
N ASP A 400 11.87 2.40 -23.86
CA ASP A 400 11.32 1.86 -25.11
C ASP A 400 10.58 0.53 -24.87
N ALA A 401 9.29 0.51 -25.21
CA ALA A 401 8.45 -0.67 -25.04
C ALA A 401 8.84 -1.83 -25.98
N SER A 402 9.32 -1.54 -27.19
CA SER A 402 9.70 -2.57 -28.16
C SER A 402 10.97 -3.30 -27.71
N GLU A 403 11.96 -2.54 -27.24
CA GLU A 403 13.17 -3.06 -26.60
C GLU A 403 12.78 -3.90 -25.39
N PHE A 404 11.95 -3.35 -24.49
CA PHE A 404 11.47 -4.07 -23.31
C PHE A 404 10.90 -5.43 -23.67
N PHE A 405 10.00 -5.55 -24.64
CA PHE A 405 9.42 -6.86 -25.01
C PHE A 405 10.41 -7.80 -25.72
N SER A 406 11.46 -7.27 -26.36
CA SER A 406 12.48 -8.06 -27.08
C SER A 406 13.63 -8.59 -26.20
N THR A 407 13.94 -7.93 -25.08
CA THR A 407 15.07 -8.28 -24.20
C THR A 407 14.73 -9.34 -23.13
N SER A 408 15.70 -9.66 -22.28
CA SER A 408 15.57 -10.53 -21.10
C SER A 408 14.42 -10.12 -20.15
N SER A 409 14.00 -11.05 -19.29
CA SER A 409 12.86 -10.89 -18.37
C SER A 409 13.14 -10.03 -17.13
N ASP A 410 14.35 -9.52 -16.99
CA ASP A 410 14.81 -8.73 -15.84
C ASP A 410 14.72 -7.22 -16.06
N LYS A 411 14.38 -6.72 -17.26
CA LYS A 411 14.24 -5.28 -17.50
C LYS A 411 12.96 -4.71 -16.87
N ILE A 412 12.98 -3.41 -16.57
CA ILE A 412 11.88 -2.63 -15.99
C ILE A 412 11.52 -1.52 -16.98
N LEU A 413 10.27 -1.50 -17.47
CA LEU A 413 9.82 -0.45 -18.38
C LEU A 413 9.21 0.70 -17.58
N GLN A 414 9.75 1.91 -17.73
CA GLN A 414 9.09 3.14 -17.27
C GLN A 414 8.04 3.54 -18.29
N ILE A 415 6.77 3.40 -17.91
CA ILE A 415 5.63 3.70 -18.79
C ILE A 415 5.16 5.14 -18.64
N SER A 416 5.48 5.79 -17.52
CA SER A 416 5.02 7.14 -17.24
C SER A 416 5.87 7.85 -16.18
N GLY A 417 5.80 9.18 -16.19
CA GLY A 417 6.69 10.08 -15.46
C GLY A 417 7.94 10.43 -16.26
N THR A 418 8.46 11.63 -16.04
CA THR A 418 9.68 12.20 -16.66
C THR A 418 10.90 12.10 -15.73
N SER A 419 10.68 11.82 -14.45
CA SER A 419 11.77 11.58 -13.50
C SER A 419 12.60 10.38 -13.92
N GLU A 420 13.92 10.49 -13.75
CA GLU A 420 14.85 9.39 -13.97
C GLU A 420 15.24 8.71 -12.64
N PRO A 421 15.62 7.42 -12.67
CA PRO A 421 16.20 6.77 -11.51
C PRO A 421 17.53 7.42 -11.15
N LEU A 422 17.86 7.42 -9.86
CA LEU A 422 19.13 7.93 -9.38
C LEU A 422 20.27 7.07 -9.95
N PRO A 423 21.37 7.71 -10.39
CA PRO A 423 22.49 6.99 -10.97
C PRO A 423 23.12 6.03 -9.96
N ARG A 424 23.80 5.01 -10.49
CA ARG A 424 24.58 4.09 -9.67
C ARG A 424 25.82 4.81 -9.13
N ILE A 425 26.10 4.64 -7.84
CA ILE A 425 27.35 5.10 -7.22
C ILE A 425 28.48 4.13 -7.62
N GLU A 426 29.65 4.65 -8.00
CA GLU A 426 30.83 3.83 -8.33
C GLU A 426 31.41 3.16 -7.08
N ASN A 427 31.92 1.92 -7.22
CA ASN A 427 32.31 1.04 -6.10
C ASN A 427 33.43 1.57 -5.17
N ASN A 428 34.05 2.72 -5.46
CA ASN A 428 35.15 3.29 -4.67
C ASN A 428 34.71 4.24 -3.56
N ASP A 429 33.43 4.61 -3.48
CA ASP A 429 32.93 5.47 -2.41
C ASP A 429 32.63 4.66 -1.14
N THR A 430 33.25 5.06 -0.03
CA THR A 430 32.94 4.53 1.30
C THR A 430 31.49 4.88 1.65
N PHE A 431 30.64 3.85 1.64
CA PHE A 431 29.27 3.95 2.13
C PHE A 431 29.26 4.40 3.60
N PRO A 432 28.45 5.40 3.98
CA PRO A 432 27.87 5.43 5.31
C PRO A 432 27.14 4.10 5.46
N SER A 433 27.65 3.26 6.36
CA SER A 433 27.15 1.95 6.70
C SER A 433 25.62 1.91 6.63
N GLU A 434 25.10 0.96 5.85
CA GLU A 434 23.69 0.68 5.62
C GLU A 434 22.84 0.89 6.89
N ILE A 435 22.14 2.02 6.98
CA ILE A 435 21.19 2.32 8.07
C ILE A 435 19.95 1.38 8.00
N LEU A 436 19.93 0.41 7.08
CA LEU A 436 18.89 -0.63 6.96
C LEU A 436 19.33 -2.03 7.41
N LEU A 437 20.54 -2.18 7.94
CA LEU A 437 20.92 -3.38 8.68
C LEU A 437 21.21 -2.96 10.11
N VAL A 438 20.16 -3.04 10.93
CA VAL A 438 20.16 -3.48 12.33
C VAL A 438 21.53 -3.29 12.98
N ASP A 439 21.64 -2.30 13.87
CA ASP A 439 22.64 -2.29 14.95
C ASP A 439 22.95 -3.73 15.35
N PHE A 440 24.22 -4.12 15.48
CA PHE A 440 24.62 -5.46 15.93
C PHE A 440 23.98 -5.77 17.29
N ALA A 441 22.71 -6.15 17.27
CA ALA A 441 21.96 -6.50 18.44
C ALA A 441 22.37 -7.93 18.71
N THR A 442 23.07 -8.12 19.81
CA THR A 442 23.35 -9.43 20.40
C THR A 442 22.06 -10.20 20.73
N ASP A 443 20.90 -9.57 20.60
CA ASP A 443 19.59 -10.15 20.79
C ASP A 443 18.88 -10.38 19.43
N PRO A 444 18.50 -11.63 19.08
CA PRO A 444 17.81 -11.96 17.84
C PRO A 444 16.36 -11.49 17.85
N THR A 445 16.18 -10.18 17.79
CA THR A 445 14.88 -9.53 17.63
C THR A 445 14.56 -9.41 16.15
N GLY A 446 13.40 -9.94 15.74
CA GLY A 446 12.97 -9.83 14.35
C GLY A 446 12.34 -8.47 14.08
N THR A 447 12.58 -7.94 12.89
CA THR A 447 12.00 -6.66 12.47
C THR A 447 10.65 -6.91 11.80
N LEU A 448 9.64 -6.09 12.08
CA LEU A 448 8.38 -6.17 11.35
C LEU A 448 8.61 -5.68 9.92
N THR A 449 8.45 -6.57 8.95
CA THR A 449 8.70 -6.26 7.54
C THR A 449 7.42 -6.13 6.73
N HIS A 450 6.37 -6.88 7.07
CA HIS A 450 5.10 -6.87 6.32
C HIS A 450 3.88 -6.93 7.25
N ILE A 451 2.77 -6.35 6.81
CA ILE A 451 1.45 -6.42 7.44
C ILE A 451 0.42 -6.77 6.37
N ASN A 452 -0.07 -8.01 6.39
CA ASN A 452 -1.25 -8.41 5.63
C ASN A 452 -2.49 -7.85 6.33
N SER A 453 -3.04 -6.77 5.80
CA SER A 453 -4.14 -6.03 6.42
C SER A 453 -5.51 -6.64 6.15
N ASN A 454 -5.62 -7.44 5.09
CA ASN A 454 -6.85 -8.16 4.77
C ASN A 454 -6.53 -9.45 4.00
N MET A 455 -7.01 -10.57 4.54
CA MET A 455 -6.86 -11.92 3.97
C MET A 455 -8.23 -12.55 3.67
N ASN A 456 -9.25 -11.73 3.37
CA ASN A 456 -10.64 -12.12 3.12
C ASN A 456 -11.25 -12.93 4.27
N GLY A 457 -10.99 -12.49 5.51
CA GLY A 457 -11.43 -13.17 6.73
C GLY A 457 -10.89 -14.60 6.86
N LYS A 458 -9.63 -14.83 6.48
CA LYS A 458 -8.98 -16.15 6.50
C LYS A 458 -7.55 -16.10 7.09
N SER A 459 -7.29 -15.20 8.04
CA SER A 459 -5.93 -15.02 8.60
C SER A 459 -5.34 -16.30 9.21
N LEU A 460 -6.15 -17.15 9.84
CA LEU A 460 -5.73 -18.44 10.39
C LEU A 460 -5.61 -19.52 9.30
N THR A 461 -6.66 -19.67 8.48
CA THR A 461 -6.78 -20.81 7.57
C THR A 461 -5.96 -20.67 6.30
N LEU A 462 -5.71 -19.44 5.83
CA LEU A 462 -4.95 -19.19 4.62
C LEU A 462 -3.46 -19.48 4.79
N ALA A 463 -2.84 -18.95 5.85
CA ALA A 463 -1.43 -19.19 6.15
C ALA A 463 -1.18 -20.67 6.42
N ALA A 464 -2.09 -21.31 7.17
CA ALA A 464 -2.06 -22.74 7.41
C ALA A 464 -2.16 -23.59 6.14
N THR A 465 -3.02 -23.21 5.20
CA THR A 465 -3.15 -23.91 3.91
C THR A 465 -1.87 -23.79 3.09
N ALA A 466 -1.24 -22.60 3.06
CA ALA A 466 0.01 -22.40 2.34
C ALA A 466 1.14 -23.29 2.87
N LEU A 467 1.31 -23.37 4.20
CA LEU A 467 2.31 -24.22 4.86
C LEU A 467 2.03 -25.72 4.67
N ALA A 468 0.76 -26.12 4.76
CA ALA A 468 0.38 -27.51 4.55
C ALA A 468 0.64 -27.97 3.11
N CYS A 469 0.31 -27.12 2.13
CA CYS A 469 0.53 -27.39 0.70
C CYS A 469 1.97 -27.13 0.22
N ASN A 470 2.87 -26.64 1.09
CA ASN A 470 4.23 -26.26 0.76
C ASN A 470 4.33 -25.27 -0.44
N VAL A 471 3.54 -24.19 -0.35
CA VAL A 471 3.47 -23.14 -1.37
C VAL A 471 3.64 -21.76 -0.74
N SER A 472 4.13 -20.80 -1.52
CA SER A 472 4.26 -19.42 -1.07
C SER A 472 2.89 -18.75 -0.94
N MET A 473 2.50 -18.41 0.29
CA MET A 473 1.27 -17.62 0.53
C MET A 473 1.26 -16.33 -0.29
N LYS A 474 2.40 -15.65 -0.39
CA LYS A 474 2.54 -14.35 -1.08
C LYS A 474 2.45 -14.46 -2.60
N TYR A 475 3.07 -15.47 -3.20
CA TYR A 475 3.21 -15.54 -4.66
C TYR A 475 2.21 -16.49 -5.32
N GLU A 476 1.71 -17.49 -4.59
CA GLU A 476 0.89 -18.57 -5.15
C GLU A 476 -0.54 -18.58 -4.59
N VAL A 477 -0.76 -18.06 -3.38
CA VAL A 477 -2.09 -18.07 -2.74
C VAL A 477 -2.79 -16.71 -2.86
N LEU A 478 -2.25 -15.67 -2.24
CA LEU A 478 -2.88 -14.34 -2.13
C LEU A 478 -3.23 -13.70 -3.49
N PRO A 479 -2.36 -13.71 -4.52
CA PRO A 479 -2.67 -13.11 -5.83
C PRO A 479 -3.85 -13.76 -6.55
N HIS A 480 -4.18 -15.00 -6.17
CA HIS A 480 -5.16 -15.83 -6.86
C HIS A 480 -6.51 -15.90 -6.14
N LEU A 481 -6.61 -15.49 -4.88
CA LEU A 481 -7.85 -15.56 -4.08
C LEU A 481 -9.05 -14.80 -4.68
N ARG A 482 -8.79 -13.71 -5.41
CA ARG A 482 -9.83 -12.93 -6.13
C ARG A 482 -9.82 -13.17 -7.65
N SER A 483 -9.02 -14.13 -8.13
CA SER A 483 -8.93 -14.48 -9.56
C SER A 483 -9.79 -15.73 -9.89
N ARG A 484 -9.89 -16.10 -11.18
CA ARG A 484 -10.64 -17.31 -11.59
C ARG A 484 -10.11 -18.55 -10.87
N ARG A 485 -11.04 -19.32 -10.28
CA ARG A 485 -10.76 -20.54 -9.49
C ARG A 485 -9.97 -21.60 -10.26
N ASP A 486 -10.10 -21.66 -11.58
CA ASP A 486 -9.44 -22.63 -12.46
C ASP A 486 -7.88 -22.59 -12.41
N LEU A 487 -7.31 -21.53 -11.82
CA LEU A 487 -5.85 -21.33 -11.72
C LEU A 487 -5.28 -21.68 -10.34
N ILE A 488 -6.11 -22.01 -9.35
CA ILE A 488 -5.65 -22.33 -8.00
C ILE A 488 -5.26 -23.82 -7.95
N PRO A 489 -4.02 -24.16 -7.54
CA PRO A 489 -3.61 -25.54 -7.31
C PRO A 489 -4.64 -26.29 -6.45
N PRO A 490 -5.04 -27.54 -6.81
CA PRO A 490 -6.10 -28.26 -6.12
C PRO A 490 -5.89 -28.29 -4.59
N CYS A 491 -4.67 -28.58 -4.13
CA CYS A 491 -4.32 -28.59 -2.70
C CYS A 491 -4.82 -27.35 -1.95
N ILE A 492 -4.59 -26.16 -2.52
CA ILE A 492 -4.94 -24.88 -1.89
C ILE A 492 -6.45 -24.73 -1.83
N ASP A 493 -7.15 -24.98 -2.93
CA ASP A 493 -8.60 -24.71 -3.02
C ASP A 493 -9.39 -25.55 -2.02
N TRP A 494 -9.27 -26.88 -2.06
CA TRP A 494 -10.08 -27.73 -1.19
C TRP A 494 -9.64 -27.68 0.28
N THR A 495 -8.32 -27.54 0.57
CA THR A 495 -7.84 -27.42 1.95
C THR A 495 -8.36 -26.13 2.59
N LEU A 496 -8.26 -25.00 1.87
CA LEU A 496 -8.75 -23.71 2.37
C LEU A 496 -10.27 -23.73 2.58
N ASN A 497 -11.01 -24.34 1.65
CA ASN A 497 -12.48 -24.44 1.75
C ASN A 497 -12.90 -25.27 2.97
N ILE A 498 -12.32 -26.46 3.18
CA ILE A 498 -12.62 -27.31 4.34
C ILE A 498 -12.28 -26.59 5.66
N LEU A 499 -11.08 -26.01 5.77
CA LEU A 499 -10.67 -25.31 6.99
C LEU A 499 -11.54 -24.08 7.29
N THR A 500 -11.90 -23.32 6.25
CA THR A 500 -12.75 -22.14 6.39
C THR A 500 -14.14 -22.55 6.87
N ASP A 501 -14.75 -23.57 6.25
CA ASP A 501 -16.09 -24.04 6.62
C ASP A 501 -16.11 -24.62 8.05
N PHE A 502 -15.10 -25.41 8.41
CA PHE A 502 -14.94 -25.91 9.78
C PHE A 502 -14.82 -24.75 10.78
N THR A 503 -14.03 -23.73 10.46
CA THR A 503 -13.85 -22.56 11.35
C THR A 503 -15.12 -21.71 11.44
N LEU A 504 -15.93 -21.62 10.39
CA LEU A 504 -17.21 -20.91 10.42
C LEU A 504 -18.26 -21.64 11.28
N LEU A 505 -18.26 -22.98 11.25
CA LEU A 505 -19.24 -23.80 11.98
C LEU A 505 -18.87 -24.02 13.45
N PHE A 506 -17.57 -24.13 13.75
CA PHE A 506 -17.08 -24.55 15.07
C PHE A 506 -16.13 -23.53 15.71
N GLY A 507 -15.79 -22.43 15.04
CA GLY A 507 -14.83 -21.43 15.51
C GLY A 507 -15.38 -20.37 16.46
N ASP A 508 -16.60 -20.53 16.95
CA ASP A 508 -17.21 -19.68 17.98
C ASP A 508 -16.59 -19.88 19.37
N SER A 509 -15.91 -21.01 19.59
CA SER A 509 -15.20 -21.34 20.82
C SER A 509 -13.97 -22.23 20.56
N ASP A 510 -12.96 -22.13 21.43
CA ASP A 510 -11.82 -23.06 21.49
C ASP A 510 -12.22 -24.51 21.87
N SER A 511 -13.39 -24.67 22.50
CA SER A 511 -13.91 -25.96 22.96
C SER A 511 -14.56 -26.79 21.83
N THR A 512 -15.00 -26.13 20.76
CA THR A 512 -15.55 -26.72 19.54
C THR A 512 -14.50 -26.72 18.43
N TRP A 513 -13.63 -25.72 18.39
CA TRP A 513 -12.51 -25.62 17.46
C TRP A 513 -11.21 -26.22 18.03
N ASN A 514 -11.11 -27.55 18.07
CA ASN A 514 -9.90 -28.25 18.52
C ASN A 514 -9.65 -29.54 17.73
N ALA A 515 -8.44 -30.09 17.89
CA ALA A 515 -7.97 -31.25 17.14
C ALA A 515 -8.83 -32.50 17.32
N GLU A 516 -9.36 -32.73 18.52
CA GLU A 516 -10.23 -33.88 18.82
C GLU A 516 -11.56 -33.76 18.06
N ASN A 517 -12.22 -32.60 18.16
CA ASN A 517 -13.48 -32.38 17.45
C ASN A 517 -13.27 -32.37 15.93
N PHE A 518 -12.20 -31.75 15.44
CA PHE A 518 -11.85 -31.75 14.02
C PHE A 518 -11.72 -33.19 13.49
N GLY A 519 -10.93 -34.02 14.16
CA GLY A 519 -10.77 -35.43 13.79
C GLY A 519 -12.09 -36.21 13.82
N ARG A 520 -12.92 -35.98 14.84
CA ARG A 520 -14.24 -36.61 14.97
C ARG A 520 -15.18 -36.21 13.82
N VAL A 521 -15.28 -34.92 13.50
CA VAL A 521 -16.16 -34.41 12.44
C VAL A 521 -15.73 -34.97 11.09
N ILE A 522 -14.44 -34.88 10.75
CA ILE A 522 -13.92 -35.42 9.48
C ILE A 522 -14.18 -36.93 9.37
N ALA A 523 -13.86 -37.70 10.41
CA ALA A 523 -14.10 -39.15 10.42
C ALA A 523 -15.59 -39.51 10.23
N ARG A 524 -16.49 -38.72 10.82
CA ARG A 524 -17.93 -38.94 10.73
C ARG A 524 -18.51 -38.58 9.37
N ILE A 525 -18.02 -37.52 8.73
CA ILE A 525 -18.40 -37.20 7.36
C ILE A 525 -17.97 -38.33 6.42
N ILE A 526 -16.76 -38.88 6.60
CA ILE A 526 -16.25 -40.02 5.83
C ILE A 526 -17.13 -41.26 6.03
N SER A 527 -17.51 -41.58 7.28
CA SER A 527 -18.25 -42.81 7.57
C SER A 527 -19.75 -42.72 7.31
N SER A 528 -20.37 -41.57 7.58
CA SER A 528 -21.82 -41.43 7.72
C SER A 528 -22.39 -40.30 6.85
N GLY A 529 -21.56 -39.36 6.40
CA GLY A 529 -22.02 -38.25 5.57
C GLY A 529 -22.63 -37.08 6.29
N ASP A 530 -22.44 -36.99 7.60
CA ASP A 530 -22.94 -35.92 8.45
C ASP A 530 -21.86 -35.46 9.41
N THR A 531 -21.97 -34.21 9.88
CA THR A 531 -21.04 -33.64 10.86
C THR A 531 -21.29 -34.14 12.28
N GLY A 532 -22.46 -34.74 12.55
CA GLY A 532 -22.90 -35.15 13.88
C GLY A 532 -23.52 -34.03 14.72
N TYR A 533 -23.72 -32.86 14.12
CA TYR A 533 -24.27 -31.66 14.76
C TYR A 533 -25.51 -31.17 14.01
N THR A 534 -26.38 -30.46 14.72
CA THR A 534 -27.44 -29.66 14.09
C THR A 534 -26.83 -28.32 13.70
N ALA A 535 -26.43 -28.16 12.44
CA ALA A 535 -25.83 -26.92 11.96
C ALA A 535 -26.85 -25.77 11.90
N SER A 536 -26.49 -24.62 12.45
CA SER A 536 -27.25 -23.38 12.30
C SER A 536 -27.14 -22.82 10.88
N ASP A 537 -25.96 -22.92 10.28
CA ASP A 537 -25.71 -22.62 8.86
C ASP A 537 -25.68 -23.91 8.03
N THR A 538 -26.85 -24.26 7.48
CA THR A 538 -27.03 -25.47 6.67
C THR A 538 -26.30 -25.42 5.34
N ILE A 539 -26.00 -24.23 4.81
CA ILE A 539 -25.31 -24.07 3.52
C ILE A 539 -23.82 -24.36 3.72
N THR A 540 -23.21 -23.80 4.77
CA THR A 540 -21.80 -24.06 5.09
C THR A 540 -21.59 -25.51 5.52
N ASP A 541 -22.52 -26.11 6.29
CA ASP A 541 -22.48 -27.52 6.67
C ASP A 541 -22.53 -28.46 5.45
N ALA A 542 -23.46 -28.22 4.52
CA ALA A 542 -23.54 -28.99 3.28
C ALA A 542 -22.26 -28.85 2.43
N ARG A 543 -21.68 -27.65 2.35
CA ARG A 543 -20.42 -27.41 1.62
C ARG A 543 -19.23 -28.12 2.26
N LEU A 544 -19.13 -28.14 3.59
CA LEU A 544 -18.11 -28.89 4.31
C LEU A 544 -18.22 -30.39 4.02
N ILE A 545 -19.43 -30.94 4.13
CA ILE A 545 -19.71 -32.36 3.86
C ILE A 545 -19.30 -32.74 2.44
N GLU A 546 -19.68 -31.93 1.46
CA GLU A 546 -19.37 -32.18 0.05
C GLU A 546 -17.86 -32.13 -0.23
N ASN A 547 -17.16 -31.10 0.26
CA ASN A 547 -15.72 -30.95 0.06
C ASN A 547 -14.94 -32.10 0.72
N VAL A 548 -15.32 -32.50 1.95
CA VAL A 548 -14.66 -33.63 2.63
C VAL A 548 -14.93 -34.94 1.89
N ARG A 549 -16.16 -35.19 1.45
CA ARG A 549 -16.49 -36.41 0.69
C ARG A 549 -15.76 -36.48 -0.64
N THR A 550 -15.68 -35.37 -1.36
CA THR A 550 -15.02 -35.30 -2.67
C THR A 550 -13.52 -35.50 -2.53
N TYR A 551 -12.85 -34.77 -1.63
CA TYR A 551 -11.39 -34.72 -1.64
C TYR A 551 -10.73 -35.63 -0.61
N VAL A 552 -11.40 -35.96 0.50
CA VAL A 552 -10.78 -36.71 1.61
C VAL A 552 -11.18 -38.18 1.58
N THR A 553 -12.44 -38.50 1.27
CA THR A 553 -12.88 -39.90 1.14
C THR A 553 -12.22 -40.59 -0.07
N GLU A 554 -11.96 -39.85 -1.15
CA GLU A 554 -11.32 -40.39 -2.36
C GLU A 554 -9.82 -40.66 -2.19
N ASN A 555 -9.15 -39.96 -1.29
CA ASN A 555 -7.73 -40.16 -0.99
C ASN A 555 -7.44 -39.95 0.50
N ILE A 556 -7.18 -41.04 1.21
CA ILE A 556 -6.95 -41.01 2.67
C ILE A 556 -5.72 -40.19 3.08
N ASP A 557 -4.73 -40.02 2.19
CA ASP A 557 -3.56 -39.19 2.48
C ASP A 557 -3.94 -37.70 2.63
N ASN A 558 -5.04 -37.28 1.98
CA ASN A 558 -5.57 -35.93 2.17
C ASN A 558 -6.07 -35.72 3.61
N ALA A 559 -6.47 -36.77 4.34
CA ALA A 559 -6.84 -36.66 5.75
C ALA A 559 -5.68 -36.14 6.63
N ALA A 560 -4.47 -36.65 6.38
CA ALA A 560 -3.26 -36.21 7.07
C ALA A 560 -2.88 -34.76 6.69
N LEU A 561 -3.07 -34.40 5.42
CA LEU A 561 -2.83 -33.05 4.94
C LEU A 561 -3.76 -32.01 5.60
N ILE A 562 -5.09 -32.23 5.64
CA ILE A 562 -5.98 -31.25 6.29
C ILE A 562 -5.73 -31.20 7.79
N LYS A 563 -5.39 -32.32 8.42
CA LYS A 563 -5.00 -32.32 9.84
C LYS A 563 -3.76 -31.48 10.08
N THR A 564 -2.77 -31.58 9.21
CA THR A 564 -1.56 -30.75 9.25
C THR A 564 -1.89 -29.27 9.06
N ALA A 565 -2.77 -28.94 8.12
CA ALA A 565 -3.25 -27.58 7.91
C ALA A 565 -4.01 -27.06 9.16
N PHE A 566 -4.85 -27.88 9.77
CA PHE A 566 -5.52 -27.51 11.01
C PHE A 566 -4.53 -27.27 12.17
N ASP A 567 -3.48 -28.10 12.27
CA ASP A 567 -2.41 -27.90 13.26
C ASP A 567 -1.72 -26.54 13.10
N PHE A 568 -1.39 -26.12 11.87
CA PHE A 568 -0.86 -24.78 11.61
C PHE A 568 -1.83 -23.66 11.98
N SER A 569 -3.14 -23.89 11.78
CA SER A 569 -4.17 -22.92 12.20
C SER A 569 -4.18 -22.80 13.73
N GLN A 570 -4.10 -23.92 14.46
CA GLN A 570 -4.05 -23.92 15.93
C GLN A 570 -2.79 -23.24 16.46
N LEU A 571 -1.64 -23.45 15.82
CA LEU A 571 -0.40 -22.74 16.18
C LEU A 571 -0.52 -21.23 15.99
N SER A 572 -1.13 -20.79 14.88
CA SER A 572 -1.36 -19.36 14.62
C SER A 572 -2.29 -18.73 15.66
N TYR A 573 -3.37 -19.44 16.03
CA TYR A 573 -4.29 -18.99 17.08
C TYR A 573 -3.64 -19.00 18.48
N ALA A 574 -2.84 -20.02 18.81
CA ALA A 574 -2.06 -20.04 20.04
C ALA A 574 -1.04 -18.87 20.09
N GLY A 575 -0.46 -18.51 18.93
CA GLY A 575 0.33 -17.30 18.77
C GLY A 575 -0.46 -16.04 19.10
N TYR A 576 -1.69 -15.89 18.57
CA TYR A 576 -2.59 -14.79 18.91
C TYR A 576 -2.87 -14.71 20.42
N LEU A 577 -3.22 -15.83 21.06
CA LEU A 577 -3.50 -15.90 22.50
C LEU A 577 -2.32 -15.41 23.36
N ARG A 578 -1.08 -15.69 22.93
CA ARG A 578 0.14 -15.28 23.65
C ARG A 578 0.48 -13.80 23.49
N HIS A 579 0.15 -13.18 22.35
CA HIS A 579 0.56 -11.81 22.02
C HIS A 579 -0.57 -10.76 22.18
N ASN A 580 -1.78 -11.21 22.52
CA ASN A 580 -2.89 -10.32 22.85
C ASN A 580 -2.55 -9.48 24.10
N ASP A 581 -2.97 -8.21 24.14
CA ASP A 581 -2.65 -7.34 25.28
C ASP A 581 -3.27 -7.86 26.58
N VAL A 582 -2.50 -7.80 27.67
CA VAL A 582 -2.98 -8.11 29.01
C VAL A 582 -4.13 -7.15 29.33
N GLY A 583 -5.36 -7.68 29.38
CA GLY A 583 -6.59 -6.91 29.60
C GLY A 583 -7.51 -6.75 28.39
N SER A 584 -7.06 -7.10 27.18
CA SER A 584 -7.94 -7.18 25.99
C SER A 584 -8.76 -8.47 25.97
N GLU A 585 -10.04 -8.37 25.61
CA GLU A 585 -10.91 -9.54 25.48
C GLU A 585 -10.40 -10.47 24.38
N THR A 586 -10.16 -11.74 24.74
CA THR A 586 -9.72 -12.77 23.79
C THR A 586 -10.86 -13.10 22.84
N GLN A 587 -10.60 -12.99 21.54
CA GLN A 587 -11.60 -13.24 20.51
C GLN A 587 -11.58 -14.72 20.06
N PRO A 588 -12.73 -15.31 19.74
CA PRO A 588 -12.80 -16.69 19.28
C PRO A 588 -12.17 -16.86 17.87
N PRO A 589 -11.76 -18.09 17.49
CA PRO A 589 -11.08 -18.34 16.21
C PRO A 589 -11.77 -17.75 14.98
N GLN A 590 -13.10 -17.81 14.94
CA GLN A 590 -13.90 -17.26 13.84
C GLN A 590 -13.75 -15.74 13.68
N VAL A 591 -13.62 -14.99 14.79
CA VAL A 591 -13.41 -13.54 14.76
C VAL A 591 -11.95 -13.20 14.43
N VAL A 592 -11.00 -13.97 14.98
CA VAL A 592 -9.55 -13.80 14.74
C VAL A 592 -9.18 -13.89 13.26
N GLN A 593 -9.93 -14.68 12.48
CA GLN A 593 -9.80 -14.78 11.02
C GLN A 593 -9.81 -13.41 10.29
N SER A 594 -10.46 -12.39 10.87
CA SER A 594 -10.57 -11.04 10.31
C SER A 594 -9.43 -10.09 10.72
N LEU A 595 -8.58 -10.49 11.67
CA LEU A 595 -7.50 -9.66 12.17
C LEU A 595 -6.31 -9.62 11.20
N PRO A 596 -5.54 -8.52 11.18
CA PRO A 596 -4.34 -8.41 10.37
C PRO A 596 -3.24 -9.37 10.85
N GLN A 597 -2.35 -9.74 9.94
CA GLN A 597 -1.18 -10.58 10.21
C GLN A 597 0.10 -9.82 9.92
N GLY A 598 0.96 -9.65 10.93
CA GLY A 598 2.30 -9.08 10.81
C GLY A 598 3.35 -10.17 10.60
N ARG A 599 4.34 -9.92 9.73
CA ARG A 599 5.47 -10.80 9.46
C ARG A 599 6.76 -10.19 9.99
N TYR A 600 7.39 -10.89 10.92
CA TYR A 600 8.66 -10.50 11.52
C TYR A 600 9.79 -11.35 10.92
N GLU A 601 10.88 -10.70 10.51
CA GLU A 601 12.03 -11.38 9.90
C GLU A 601 13.32 -11.07 10.68
N LEU A 602 14.07 -12.13 10.97
CA LEU A 602 15.45 -12.10 11.43
C LEU A 602 16.35 -12.53 10.27
N ALA A 603 17.15 -11.59 9.74
CA ALA A 603 18.11 -11.89 8.69
C ALA A 603 19.28 -12.72 9.24
N LEU A 604 19.61 -13.83 8.56
CA LEU A 604 20.61 -14.80 9.06
C LEU A 604 22.02 -14.56 8.55
N GLN A 605 22.19 -13.77 7.48
CA GLN A 605 23.49 -13.58 6.82
C GLN A 605 24.58 -13.05 7.75
N ASN A 606 24.23 -12.13 8.65
CA ASN A 606 25.14 -11.49 9.60
C ASN A 606 24.82 -11.91 11.04
N PHE A 607 24.14 -13.05 11.23
CA PHE A 607 23.79 -13.51 12.56
C PHE A 607 25.03 -13.97 13.31
N HIS A 608 25.24 -13.42 14.51
CA HIS A 608 26.33 -13.80 15.40
C HIS A 608 25.75 -14.55 16.59
N PHE A 609 26.16 -15.81 16.75
CA PHE A 609 25.69 -16.62 17.86
C PHE A 609 26.22 -16.11 19.20
N VAL A 610 25.31 -15.98 20.17
CA VAL A 610 25.62 -15.66 21.57
C VAL A 610 24.95 -16.70 22.46
N GLU A 611 25.74 -17.41 23.27
CA GLU A 611 25.22 -18.42 24.19
C GLU A 611 24.25 -17.78 25.20
N THR A 612 23.11 -18.41 25.43
CA THR A 612 22.11 -17.92 26.39
C THR A 612 22.43 -18.44 27.78
N VAL A 613 22.63 -17.53 28.73
CA VAL A 613 22.84 -17.88 30.15
C VAL A 613 21.48 -18.20 30.80
N PRO A 614 21.29 -19.37 31.44
CA PRO A 614 20.08 -19.67 32.18
C PRO A 614 19.85 -18.68 33.33
N ARG A 615 18.60 -18.30 33.57
CA ARG A 615 18.19 -17.51 34.74
C ARG A 615 17.37 -18.39 35.69
N ARG A 616 17.57 -18.23 36.99
CA ARG A 616 16.83 -18.96 38.03
C ARG A 616 16.12 -18.00 38.97
N GLN A 617 14.85 -18.29 39.26
CA GLN A 617 14.08 -17.56 40.26
C GLN A 617 14.57 -17.94 41.66
N LEU A 618 15.12 -16.98 42.40
CA LEU A 618 15.59 -17.16 43.77
C LEU A 618 15.06 -16.02 44.63
N ASN A 619 14.15 -16.35 45.56
CA ASN A 619 13.53 -15.44 46.51
C ASN A 619 12.85 -14.22 45.85
N GLY A 620 12.21 -14.42 44.69
CA GLY A 620 11.52 -13.36 43.97
C GLY A 620 12.39 -12.59 42.96
N GLU A 621 13.70 -12.86 42.90
CA GLU A 621 14.63 -12.23 41.95
C GLU A 621 15.12 -13.22 40.88
N TRP A 622 15.27 -12.72 39.66
CA TRP A 622 15.87 -13.48 38.55
C TRP A 622 17.40 -13.34 38.61
N ILE A 623 18.08 -14.45 38.91
CA ILE A 623 19.54 -14.48 39.01
C ILE A 623 20.10 -15.28 37.82
N GLU A 624 21.06 -14.70 37.10
CA GLU A 624 21.81 -15.41 36.05
C GLU A 624 22.66 -16.55 36.66
N GLN A 625 22.74 -17.67 35.96
CA GLN A 625 23.46 -18.86 36.38
C GLN A 625 24.53 -19.20 35.33
N PRO A 626 25.64 -18.44 35.24
CA PRO A 626 26.68 -18.62 34.23
C PRO A 626 27.41 -19.98 34.31
N GLU A 627 27.35 -20.65 35.46
CA GLU A 627 27.83 -22.02 35.66
C GLU A 627 26.93 -23.08 35.03
N LEU A 628 25.67 -22.75 34.76
CA LEU A 628 24.72 -23.62 34.08
C LEU A 628 24.72 -23.34 32.59
N ARG A 629 24.50 -24.38 31.78
CA ARG A 629 24.41 -24.28 30.32
C ARG A 629 23.24 -25.10 29.81
N PHE A 630 22.58 -24.57 28.80
CA PHE A 630 21.59 -25.33 28.04
C PHE A 630 22.31 -26.26 27.06
N ASP A 631 21.92 -27.53 27.07
CA ASP A 631 22.28 -28.49 26.03
C ASP A 631 21.17 -28.48 24.96
N VAL A 632 21.51 -28.18 23.72
CA VAL A 632 20.52 -27.93 22.65
C VAL A 632 20.75 -28.88 21.49
N GLU A 633 19.72 -29.66 21.16
CA GLU A 633 19.71 -30.62 20.06
C GLU A 633 18.78 -30.12 18.94
N VAL A 634 19.27 -30.08 17.70
CA VAL A 634 18.46 -29.75 16.52
C VAL A 634 18.15 -31.03 15.75
N ILE A 635 16.88 -31.40 15.69
CA ILE A 635 16.36 -32.56 14.95
C ILE A 635 15.77 -32.05 13.63
N SER A 636 16.35 -32.43 12.50
CA SER A 636 15.86 -32.05 11.16
C SER A 636 16.42 -33.00 10.09
N GLY A 637 15.78 -33.08 8.92
CA GLY A 637 16.17 -33.96 7.83
C GLY A 637 15.17 -35.08 7.60
N ALA A 638 15.59 -36.16 6.93
CA ALA A 638 14.69 -37.23 6.53
C ALA A 638 13.98 -37.87 7.74
N THR A 639 12.74 -38.30 7.52
CA THR A 639 11.89 -38.89 8.57
C THR A 639 12.53 -40.12 9.23
N GLU A 640 13.19 -40.96 8.43
CA GLU A 640 13.84 -42.19 8.90
C GLU A 640 15.03 -41.88 9.82
N ASP A 641 15.85 -40.91 9.45
CA ASP A 641 17.03 -40.48 10.21
C ASP A 641 16.66 -39.82 11.55
N THR A 642 15.52 -39.10 11.58
CA THR A 642 15.07 -38.36 12.76
C THR A 642 14.19 -39.18 13.70
N LEU A 643 13.74 -40.38 13.28
CA LEU A 643 12.72 -41.16 14.00
C LEU A 643 13.12 -41.46 15.45
N ALA A 644 14.35 -41.92 15.68
CA ALA A 644 14.84 -42.28 17.01
C ALA A 644 14.86 -41.06 17.95
N ALA A 645 15.36 -39.91 17.47
CA ALA A 645 15.40 -38.68 18.24
C ALA A 645 13.99 -38.17 18.59
N ARG A 646 13.04 -38.23 17.64
CA ARG A 646 11.63 -37.88 17.88
C ARG A 646 10.95 -38.80 18.90
N GLN A 647 11.20 -40.11 18.82
CA GLN A 647 10.67 -41.09 19.77
C GLN A 647 11.20 -40.87 21.19
N ASN A 648 12.45 -40.44 21.35
CA ASN A 648 13.04 -40.15 22.67
C ASN A 648 12.36 -38.96 23.38
N VAL A 649 11.87 -37.98 22.62
CA VAL A 649 11.24 -36.76 23.17
C VAL A 649 9.72 -36.91 23.36
N THR A 650 9.09 -37.80 22.59
CA THR A 650 7.62 -38.00 22.59
C THR A 650 7.01 -38.23 23.97
N PRO A 651 7.57 -39.08 24.87
CA PRO A 651 6.99 -39.31 26.19
C PRO A 651 6.93 -38.04 27.05
N VAL A 652 7.96 -37.20 26.96
CA VAL A 652 8.04 -35.94 27.72
C VAL A 652 6.96 -34.97 27.25
N ILE A 653 6.76 -34.84 25.94
CA ILE A 653 5.73 -33.97 25.37
C ILE A 653 4.32 -34.49 25.69
N GLU A 654 4.11 -35.81 25.73
CA GLU A 654 2.83 -36.38 26.16
C GLU A 654 2.52 -36.07 27.62
N GLU A 655 3.53 -36.15 28.51
CA GLU A 655 3.37 -35.76 29.91
C GLU A 655 3.00 -34.27 30.03
N TRP A 656 3.71 -33.39 29.31
CA TRP A 656 3.45 -31.96 29.33
C TRP A 656 2.05 -31.63 28.82
N ARG A 657 1.64 -32.29 27.74
CA ARG A 657 0.31 -32.18 27.17
C ARG A 657 -0.76 -32.50 28.20
N GLN A 658 -0.63 -33.62 28.92
CA GLN A 658 -1.59 -34.01 29.96
C GLN A 658 -1.68 -32.95 31.08
N ARG A 659 -0.54 -32.43 31.54
CA ARG A 659 -0.51 -31.40 32.59
C ARG A 659 -1.14 -30.07 32.14
N TYR A 660 -0.83 -29.60 30.93
CA TYR A 660 -1.45 -28.38 30.40
C TYR A 660 -2.96 -28.53 30.18
N HIS A 661 -3.42 -29.68 29.68
CA HIS A 661 -4.85 -29.97 29.55
C HIS A 661 -5.56 -30.04 30.90
N GLN A 662 -4.92 -30.62 31.91
CA GLN A 662 -5.45 -30.62 33.27
C GLN A 662 -5.60 -29.20 33.82
N ALA A 663 -4.57 -28.36 33.67
CA ALA A 663 -4.60 -26.96 34.07
C ALA A 663 -5.71 -26.18 33.34
N ALA A 664 -5.81 -26.32 32.01
CA ALA A 664 -6.83 -25.67 31.19
C ALA A 664 -8.27 -26.05 31.62
N ARG A 665 -8.50 -27.32 31.96
CA ARG A 665 -9.80 -27.79 32.47
C ARG A 665 -10.14 -27.19 33.84
N SER A 666 -9.17 -27.09 34.74
CA SER A 666 -9.37 -26.51 36.07
C SER A 666 -9.79 -25.04 36.01
N LEU A 667 -9.23 -24.27 35.08
CA LEU A 667 -9.61 -22.86 34.87
C LEU A 667 -11.09 -22.71 34.47
N LYS A 668 -11.57 -23.53 33.51
CA LYS A 668 -12.97 -23.50 33.04
C LYS A 668 -13.99 -23.87 34.13
N VAL A 669 -13.57 -24.60 35.16
CA VAL A 669 -14.43 -24.94 36.32
C VAL A 669 -14.54 -23.76 37.29
N VAL A 670 -13.47 -23.00 37.50
CA VAL A 670 -13.44 -21.85 38.42
C VAL A 670 -14.29 -20.69 37.91
N GLU A 671 -14.28 -20.40 36.59
CA GLU A 671 -15.16 -19.38 35.98
C GLU A 671 -16.65 -19.70 36.18
N LYS A 672 -17.05 -20.97 36.09
CA LYS A 672 -18.45 -21.40 36.27
C LYS A 672 -18.96 -21.30 37.70
N ILE A 673 -18.08 -21.23 38.71
CA ILE A 673 -18.46 -21.23 40.13
C ILE A 673 -18.64 -19.81 40.69
N GLY A 674 -18.36 -18.75 39.92
CA GLY A 674 -18.68 -17.38 40.33
C GLY A 674 -18.00 -16.98 41.64
N SER A 675 -16.66 -17.04 41.68
CA SER A 675 -15.90 -16.61 42.85
C SER A 675 -15.82 -15.09 42.94
N THR A 676 -16.74 -14.50 43.70
CA THR A 676 -16.52 -13.21 44.36
C THR A 676 -15.36 -13.34 45.35
N ASN A 677 -14.34 -12.48 45.24
CA ASN A 677 -13.24 -12.22 46.20
C ASN A 677 -11.81 -12.65 45.86
N THR A 678 -11.38 -12.64 44.59
CA THR A 678 -9.97 -12.32 44.25
C THR A 678 -9.88 -11.64 42.88
N PRO A 679 -10.09 -10.32 42.79
CA PRO A 679 -9.80 -9.61 41.56
C PRO A 679 -8.28 -9.50 41.40
N ASN A 680 -7.76 -9.84 40.21
CA ASN A 680 -6.49 -9.35 39.63
C ASN A 680 -5.17 -10.16 39.78
N LEU A 681 -5.16 -11.49 39.89
CA LEU A 681 -3.88 -12.25 39.74
C LEU A 681 -3.81 -13.23 38.55
N TYR A 682 -4.93 -13.56 37.91
CA TYR A 682 -5.00 -14.58 36.84
C TYR A 682 -5.35 -14.04 35.45
N GLN A 683 -5.60 -12.73 35.34
CA GLN A 683 -6.02 -12.10 34.09
C GLN A 683 -4.86 -12.10 33.08
N GLY A 684 -4.85 -13.08 32.17
CA GLY A 684 -3.80 -13.31 31.17
C GLY A 684 -3.18 -14.73 31.21
N MET A 685 -3.22 -15.41 32.36
CA MET A 685 -2.64 -16.75 32.51
C MET A 685 -3.49 -17.83 31.82
N ASP A 686 -4.80 -17.61 31.72
CA ASP A 686 -5.74 -18.53 31.06
C ASP A 686 -5.46 -18.66 29.56
N ALA A 687 -5.13 -17.55 28.90
CA ALA A 687 -4.78 -17.53 27.48
C ALA A 687 -3.44 -18.25 27.23
N ILE A 688 -2.47 -18.11 28.14
CA ILE A 688 -1.16 -18.78 28.06
C ILE A 688 -1.32 -20.29 28.24
N ILE A 689 -2.10 -20.72 29.23
CA ILE A 689 -2.35 -22.14 29.50
C ILE A 689 -3.12 -22.77 28.32
N SER A 690 -4.12 -22.08 27.78
CA SER A 690 -4.87 -22.52 26.61
C SER A 690 -3.97 -22.62 25.37
N ALA A 691 -3.11 -21.62 25.14
CA ALA A 691 -2.12 -21.65 24.07
C ALA A 691 -1.12 -22.79 24.24
N ALA A 692 -0.62 -23.02 25.46
CA ALA A 692 0.31 -24.12 25.74
C ALA A 692 -0.33 -25.49 25.54
N ALA A 693 -1.61 -25.67 25.92
CA ALA A 693 -2.36 -26.89 25.65
C ALA A 693 -2.48 -27.14 24.13
N MET A 694 -2.85 -26.12 23.34
CA MET A 694 -2.91 -26.25 21.88
C MET A 694 -1.55 -26.57 21.25
N VAL A 695 -0.49 -25.84 21.64
CA VAL A 695 0.86 -26.11 21.13
C VAL A 695 1.32 -27.52 21.52
N SER A 696 0.93 -28.04 22.69
CA SER A 696 1.27 -29.39 23.11
C SER A 696 0.54 -30.48 22.29
N ASP A 697 -0.71 -30.24 21.89
CA ASP A 697 -1.43 -31.13 20.96
C ASP A 697 -0.71 -31.18 19.60
N VAL A 698 -0.32 -30.01 19.09
CA VAL A 698 0.38 -29.91 17.81
C VAL A 698 1.79 -30.50 17.89
N ALA A 699 2.54 -30.27 18.97
CA ALA A 699 3.88 -30.86 19.15
C ALA A 699 3.84 -32.39 19.18
N GLN A 700 2.84 -32.97 19.86
CA GLN A 700 2.61 -34.41 19.86
C GLN A 700 2.26 -34.93 18.44
N SER A 701 1.39 -34.21 17.73
CA SER A 701 1.02 -34.51 16.34
C SER A 701 2.25 -34.50 15.43
N TRP A 702 3.03 -33.42 15.47
CA TRP A 702 4.21 -33.24 14.62
C TRP A 702 5.30 -34.26 14.90
N LEU A 703 5.56 -34.61 16.16
CA LEU A 703 6.57 -35.65 16.48
C LEU A 703 6.21 -37.01 15.89
N ARG A 704 4.92 -37.29 15.64
CA ARG A 704 4.42 -38.52 15.00
C ARG A 704 4.36 -38.42 13.48
N THR A 705 4.10 -37.23 12.93
CA THR A 705 4.00 -37.00 11.48
C THR A 705 5.37 -37.12 10.81
N SER A 706 5.39 -37.70 9.62
CA SER A 706 6.58 -37.87 8.79
C SER A 706 6.71 -36.74 7.78
N ARG A 707 7.55 -35.75 8.07
CA ARG A 707 7.85 -34.60 7.22
C ARG A 707 9.32 -34.21 7.36
N ASP A 708 9.98 -33.96 6.24
CA ASP A 708 11.42 -33.63 6.15
C ASP A 708 11.69 -32.13 6.30
N ASP A 709 10.67 -31.30 6.08
CA ASP A 709 10.69 -29.86 6.24
C ASP A 709 10.46 -29.39 7.70
N TYR A 710 10.23 -30.33 8.64
CA TYR A 710 10.09 -30.04 10.07
C TYR A 710 11.43 -29.97 10.79
N ILE A 711 11.55 -28.98 11.67
CA ILE A 711 12.73 -28.76 12.51
C ILE A 711 12.27 -28.66 13.97
N TYR A 712 12.89 -29.45 14.84
CA TYR A 712 12.67 -29.40 16.28
C TYR A 712 13.96 -28.99 16.97
N VAL A 713 13.86 -28.10 17.95
CA VAL A 713 14.98 -27.68 18.78
C VAL A 713 14.68 -28.03 20.21
N ILE A 714 15.37 -29.03 20.74
CA ILE A 714 15.18 -29.58 22.08
C ILE A 714 16.21 -28.95 23.01
N VAL A 715 15.74 -28.25 24.03
CA VAL A 715 16.59 -27.60 25.02
C VAL A 715 16.53 -28.39 26.32
N ARG A 716 17.70 -28.80 26.81
CA ARG A 716 17.89 -29.53 28.05
C ARG A 716 18.72 -28.73 29.04
N LEU A 717 18.48 -28.97 30.32
CA LEU A 717 19.36 -28.50 31.40
C LEU A 717 19.59 -29.69 32.34
N SER A 718 20.86 -30.02 32.57
CA SER A 718 21.23 -31.18 33.40
C SER A 718 20.57 -32.51 32.95
N GLY A 719 20.36 -32.67 31.64
CA GLY A 719 19.75 -33.87 31.04
C GLY A 719 18.21 -33.86 30.95
N GLU A 720 17.54 -32.94 31.63
CA GLU A 720 16.07 -32.82 31.56
C GLU A 720 15.66 -31.88 30.44
N VAL A 721 14.65 -32.26 29.64
CA VAL A 721 14.08 -31.38 28.61
C VAL A 721 13.32 -30.26 29.32
N ILE A 722 13.63 -29.01 28.98
CA ILE A 722 13.00 -27.80 29.53
C ILE A 722 12.12 -27.10 28.49
N SER A 723 12.52 -27.12 27.21
CA SER A 723 11.77 -26.49 26.14
C SER A 723 11.95 -27.23 24.81
N ILE A 724 10.92 -27.14 23.97
CA ILE A 724 10.95 -27.51 22.56
C ILE A 724 10.51 -26.31 21.72
N ALA A 725 11.27 -25.97 20.68
CA ALA A 725 10.81 -25.09 19.61
C ALA A 725 10.58 -25.89 18.32
N MET A 726 9.55 -25.51 17.57
CA MET A 726 9.16 -26.12 16.31
C MET A 726 9.26 -25.07 15.20
N ALA A 727 9.87 -25.45 14.09
CA ALA A 727 10.00 -24.63 12.90
C ALA A 727 9.77 -25.46 11.64
N VAL A 728 9.46 -24.79 10.53
CA VAL A 728 9.15 -25.41 9.24
C VAL A 728 9.76 -24.60 8.10
N ASP A 729 10.26 -25.26 7.06
CA ASP A 729 10.64 -24.56 5.82
C ASP A 729 9.38 -23.95 5.17
N ILE A 730 9.36 -22.62 4.99
CA ILE A 730 8.28 -21.92 4.28
C ILE A 730 8.50 -21.99 2.77
N ASN A 731 9.78 -21.96 2.38
CA ASN A 731 10.28 -22.09 1.02
C ASN A 731 11.77 -22.47 1.08
N ASP A 732 12.42 -22.55 -0.07
CA ASP A 732 13.84 -22.95 -0.17
C ASP A 732 14.78 -22.08 0.67
N VAL A 733 14.44 -20.80 0.86
CA VAL A 733 15.32 -19.80 1.49
C VAL A 733 14.88 -19.38 2.90
N ASP A 734 13.61 -19.54 3.28
CA ASP A 734 13.05 -19.04 4.53
C ASP A 734 12.51 -20.16 5.42
N VAL A 735 12.71 -20.00 6.73
CA VAL A 735 12.20 -20.92 7.75
C VAL A 735 11.27 -20.16 8.68
N GLY A 736 10.11 -20.73 8.96
CA GLY A 736 9.10 -20.17 9.87
C GLY A 736 9.16 -20.81 11.24
N ILE A 737 9.10 -19.99 12.29
CA ILE A 737 8.82 -20.48 13.64
C ILE A 737 7.35 -20.82 13.71
N ALA A 738 7.06 -22.08 14.03
CA ALA A 738 5.70 -22.58 14.13
C ALA A 738 5.17 -22.51 15.57
N GLY A 739 6.03 -22.76 16.56
CA GLY A 739 5.64 -22.63 17.97
C GLY A 739 6.74 -23.04 18.94
N SER A 740 6.50 -22.77 20.22
CA SER A 740 7.39 -23.21 21.30
C SER A 740 6.59 -23.67 22.52
N LEU A 741 7.10 -24.69 23.20
CA LEU A 741 6.50 -25.24 24.40
C LEU A 741 7.58 -25.36 25.48
N THR A 742 7.26 -24.91 26.68
CA THR A 742 8.12 -25.00 27.85
C THR A 742 7.52 -25.99 28.84
N SER A 743 8.35 -26.60 29.68
CA SER A 743 7.90 -27.50 30.74
C SER A 743 6.80 -26.84 31.61
N PRO A 744 5.67 -27.53 31.86
CA PRO A 744 4.59 -27.00 32.71
C PRO A 744 5.07 -26.59 34.10
N SER A 745 6.12 -27.22 34.62
CA SER A 745 6.71 -26.89 35.92
C SER A 745 7.23 -25.46 36.01
N TYR A 746 7.55 -24.83 34.87
CA TYR A 746 8.08 -23.46 34.81
C TYR A 746 7.05 -22.43 34.35
N VAL A 747 5.89 -22.87 33.88
CA VAL A 747 4.84 -21.99 33.30
C VAL A 747 3.60 -21.93 34.20
N LEU A 748 3.21 -23.05 34.81
CA LEU A 748 1.99 -23.09 35.64
C LEU A 748 2.19 -22.40 37.00
N ASN A 749 3.43 -22.39 37.51
CA ASN A 749 3.80 -21.73 38.77
C ASN A 749 5.05 -20.85 38.56
N PRO A 750 4.93 -19.70 37.86
CA PRO A 750 6.09 -18.92 37.44
C PRO A 750 6.85 -18.24 38.60
N SER A 751 6.19 -18.08 39.75
CA SER A 751 6.76 -17.45 40.95
C SER A 751 7.53 -18.41 41.85
N ASP A 752 7.51 -19.72 41.57
CA ASP A 752 8.15 -20.72 42.41
C ASP A 752 9.69 -20.57 42.41
N ASN A 753 10.31 -20.76 43.57
CA ASN A 753 11.77 -20.80 43.66
C ASN A 753 12.32 -21.98 42.83
N GLY A 754 13.35 -21.71 42.02
CA GLY A 754 13.98 -22.70 41.15
C GLY A 754 13.43 -22.73 39.72
N VAL A 755 12.42 -21.91 39.38
CA VAL A 755 11.95 -21.76 37.99
C VAL A 755 13.11 -21.30 37.10
N ILE A 756 13.25 -21.94 35.93
CA ILE A 756 14.32 -21.67 34.97
C ILE A 756 13.77 -20.89 33.78
N ARG A 757 14.58 -19.92 33.32
CA ARG A 757 14.30 -19.02 32.21
C ARG A 757 15.46 -18.92 31.24
N GLY A 758 15.17 -18.54 29.99
CA GLY A 758 16.14 -18.44 28.89
C GLY A 758 16.15 -19.64 27.94
N ALA A 759 15.41 -20.72 28.22
CA ALA A 759 15.41 -21.92 27.38
C ALA A 759 14.82 -21.65 25.99
N GLY A 760 13.74 -20.88 25.89
CA GLY A 760 13.17 -20.47 24.60
C GLY A 760 14.15 -19.62 23.78
N THR A 761 14.87 -18.71 24.44
CA THR A 761 15.93 -17.90 23.80
C THR A 761 17.09 -18.75 23.30
N ALA A 762 17.54 -19.73 24.09
CA ALA A 762 18.55 -20.68 23.67
C ALA A 762 18.10 -21.46 22.42
N ALA A 763 16.85 -21.94 22.38
CA ALA A 763 16.31 -22.67 21.23
C ALA A 763 16.38 -21.85 19.94
N ILE A 764 15.91 -20.60 19.96
CA ILE A 764 15.89 -19.76 18.76
C ILE A 764 17.29 -19.32 18.33
N ARG A 765 18.19 -19.01 19.28
CA ARG A 765 19.59 -18.66 18.93
C ARG A 765 20.32 -19.81 18.26
N VAL A 766 20.15 -21.03 18.77
CA VAL A 766 20.72 -22.23 18.15
C VAL A 766 20.05 -22.54 16.81
N LEU A 767 18.74 -22.35 16.69
CA LEU A 767 18.03 -22.48 15.41
C LEU A 767 18.59 -21.49 14.38
N ALA A 768 18.72 -20.22 14.73
CA ALA A 768 19.24 -19.19 13.85
C ALA A 768 20.68 -19.49 13.40
N ASP A 769 21.56 -19.91 14.32
CA ASP A 769 22.93 -20.34 14.00
C ASP A 769 22.96 -21.55 13.06
N TYR A 770 22.13 -22.56 13.34
CA TYR A 770 21.99 -23.76 12.50
C TYR A 770 21.54 -23.41 11.07
N LEU A 771 20.53 -22.56 10.94
CA LEU A 771 19.98 -22.14 9.65
C LEU A 771 20.94 -21.22 8.88
N ALA A 772 21.65 -20.32 9.58
CA ALA A 772 22.69 -19.49 8.99
C ALA A 772 23.81 -20.35 8.37
N LYS A 773 24.26 -21.40 9.08
CA LYS A 773 25.25 -22.38 8.57
C LYS A 773 24.73 -23.18 7.37
N LYS A 774 23.42 -23.39 7.27
CA LYS A 774 22.76 -24.00 6.10
C LYS A 774 22.53 -23.03 4.93
N GLY A 775 22.90 -21.76 5.06
CA GLY A 775 22.73 -20.77 4.01
C GLY A 775 21.28 -20.31 3.81
N LYS A 776 20.40 -20.52 4.81
CA LYS A 776 19.03 -19.96 4.78
C LYS A 776 19.10 -18.43 4.92
N ARG A 777 18.13 -17.74 4.31
CA ARG A 777 18.06 -16.27 4.25
C ARG A 777 17.59 -15.67 5.57
N ALA A 778 16.46 -16.14 6.07
CA ALA A 778 15.78 -15.53 7.21
C ALA A 778 15.05 -16.56 8.05
N LEU A 779 14.96 -16.27 9.35
CA LEU A 779 14.03 -16.89 10.28
C LEU A 779 12.83 -15.96 10.44
N VAL A 780 11.61 -16.50 10.27
CA VAL A 780 10.38 -15.73 10.11
C VAL A 780 9.36 -16.11 11.19
N SER A 781 8.58 -15.14 11.65
CA SER A 781 7.41 -15.36 12.50
C SER A 781 6.22 -14.55 11.98
N ASP A 782 5.11 -15.23 11.66
CA ASP A 782 3.85 -14.60 11.28
C ASP A 782 2.94 -14.52 12.51
N VAL A 783 2.51 -13.31 12.88
CA VAL A 783 1.74 -13.05 14.10
C VAL A 783 0.43 -12.35 13.75
N ILE A 784 -0.69 -12.93 14.18
CA ILE A 784 -2.01 -12.31 14.12
C ILE A 784 -2.23 -11.56 15.43
N SER A 785 -2.59 -10.29 15.35
CA SER A 785 -2.87 -9.50 16.55
C SER A 785 -3.95 -8.46 16.29
N GLN A 786 -4.59 -8.01 17.37
CA GLN A 786 -5.33 -6.76 17.32
C GLN A 786 -4.34 -5.63 16.97
N PRO A 787 -4.75 -4.63 16.19
CA PRO A 787 -3.93 -3.46 15.96
C PRO A 787 -3.97 -2.59 17.20
N SER A 788 -2.98 -2.74 18.07
CA SER A 788 -2.67 -1.71 19.04
C SER A 788 -2.11 -0.50 18.29
N ALA A 789 -2.53 0.71 18.67
CA ALA A 789 -2.12 2.01 18.11
C ALA A 789 -0.59 2.26 18.12
N ILE A 790 0.18 1.34 18.69
CA ILE A 790 1.61 1.21 18.51
C ILE A 790 1.78 -0.21 17.99
N VAL A 791 2.11 -0.33 16.70
CA VAL A 791 2.58 -1.59 16.13
C VAL A 791 3.72 -2.05 17.04
N LYS A 792 3.45 -3.07 17.85
CA LYS A 792 4.29 -3.43 18.99
C LYS A 792 5.66 -3.82 18.44
N LYS A 793 6.60 -2.87 18.49
CA LYS A 793 8.02 -3.07 18.13
C LYS A 793 8.66 -4.26 18.87
N LYS A 794 7.99 -4.77 19.90
CA LYS A 794 8.39 -5.89 20.73
C LYS A 794 7.81 -7.25 20.33
N VAL A 795 6.81 -7.35 19.45
CA VAL A 795 6.21 -8.66 19.09
C VAL A 795 7.10 -9.49 18.16
N GLY A 796 8.10 -8.85 17.53
CA GLY A 796 9.10 -9.54 16.72
C GLY A 796 10.11 -10.24 17.58
N PHE A 797 9.91 -11.54 17.80
CA PHE A 797 10.75 -12.34 18.68
C PHE A 797 10.95 -11.63 20.02
N GLN A 798 9.86 -11.17 20.65
CA GLN A 798 9.88 -11.18 22.10
C GLN A 798 10.08 -12.65 22.45
N PHE A 799 11.33 -13.02 22.74
CA PHE A 799 11.59 -14.00 23.77
C PHE A 799 10.62 -13.64 24.84
N ILE A 800 9.60 -14.49 24.96
CA ILE A 800 8.50 -14.38 25.91
C ILE A 800 9.08 -13.53 27.03
N ASP A 801 8.53 -12.33 27.30
CA ASP A 801 8.70 -11.79 28.64
C ASP A 801 8.06 -12.89 29.47
N GLU A 802 8.92 -13.85 29.86
CA GLU A 802 8.55 -15.15 30.37
C GLU A 802 7.62 -14.76 31.52
N LEU A 803 6.37 -15.21 31.51
CA LEU A 803 5.50 -14.91 32.63
C LEU A 803 5.95 -15.70 33.83
#